data_AF-A0A091J6P8-F1
#
_entry.id   AF-A0A091J6P8-F1
#
_cell.length_a   1.000
_cell.length_b   1.000
_cell.length_c   1.000
_cell.angle_alpha   90.00
_cell.angle_beta   90.00
_cell.angle_gamma   90.00
#
_symmetry.space_group_name_H-M   'P 1'
#
loop_
_entity.id
_entity.type
_entity.pdbx_description
1 polymer ?
#
loop_
_entity_poly.entity_id
_entity_poly.type
_entity_poly.pdbx_seq_one_letter_code
_entity_poly.pdbx_strand_id
1 'polypeptide(L)'
;DAKHLVPNKMRDFFCTINLDQEEVFRTQVVEKSLSPYFGEEFYFEIPRTFQWLSFYIYDKSVLQKDLRIGKVSIKKEDLCNYTGKENWFMLQPIDSNSEVQGKVHLELKLNELITDNGSVCQQLVVHIKECHGLPLINGQNCDAYATVSLVGPSRNDQKKTKVKKKTSNPQFNETFYFEVTRSSSYTKKSQFQVEEEDIEKLEVRVDLWNNGNLVQDVFLGEIKVPVKVLRNDSFQAWYLLQPRENGNKSSKTDDLGSLRLNICYTEDCVLPSEYYTSLRNLLLKSPDVQPISASAAYILSEVCRDKYDAVLPLVRLLLHHHKLVPFVAAVAELDLKDTQEANTVFRGNSLATRCVDEMMKIVGKHYLKVTLKPVIDEICESPKPCEIDPVKLREGDNVDMNMENLRYYVDKVFREIVRSSISCPTLMCDVFYSLRHLAAKRFPNDPHVQYSAVSSFVFLRFFAVAVVSPHTFHLRPHHPDAQTSRTLTLISKAIQTLGSWGSLTKSKLSSFKEMFMCEFFKTFQEEKFTESVKKFLDDVSSTESKEPSGLSEPVHLKEGEMYKRAQGRTRIGKKNFKKRWFCLTSREFTYHKQQDKEPIFTIPIKNILAVEKLDESSFNKKNMFQVLHGEKPLYIQANNCVEASEWIEALCRVTRCNQKRLSFYHPSAFLNGNWLCCKATIENTVGCARCTAYSFFTINMSKLQKLEEACGSMAVYQGPRKEPDDYSNFTIEDSVATFHTLKQIIDIIEKLNESHEKYRKKRSSSAKYGSE
;
A
#
# COMPACT_ATOMS: atom_id res chain seq x y z
N ASP A 1 -7.45 -0.69 20.57
CA ASP A 1 -8.19 -0.88 21.84
C ASP A 1 -8.42 0.49 22.46
N ALA A 2 -9.60 0.84 22.94
CA ALA A 2 -9.84 2.12 23.62
C ALA A 2 -10.38 1.91 25.02
N LYS A 3 -9.94 2.73 25.99
CA LYS A 3 -10.31 2.61 27.40
C LYS A 3 -10.67 3.95 28.01
N HIS A 4 -11.50 3.92 29.05
CA HIS A 4 -11.92 5.09 29.84
C HIS A 4 -12.60 6.19 29.01
N LEU A 5 -13.36 5.80 27.97
CA LEU A 5 -14.07 6.76 27.11
C LEU A 5 -15.18 7.50 27.88
N VAL A 6 -15.27 8.81 27.69
CA VAL A 6 -16.31 9.66 28.30
C VAL A 6 -17.43 9.95 27.30
N PRO A 7 -18.71 9.90 27.73
CA PRO A 7 -19.20 9.52 29.07
C PRO A 7 -19.21 8.00 29.27
N ASN A 8 -18.90 7.55 30.50
CA ASN A 8 -18.80 6.14 30.90
C ASN A 8 -20.17 5.42 30.91
N LYS A 9 -20.78 5.29 29.72
CA LYS A 9 -22.06 4.62 29.45
C LYS A 9 -21.89 3.74 28.22
N MET A 10 -22.61 2.62 28.19
CA MET A 10 -22.61 1.71 27.03
C MET A 10 -23.07 2.45 25.78
N ARG A 11 -22.19 2.52 24.77
CA ARG A 11 -22.46 3.15 23.48
C ARG A 11 -21.89 2.34 22.33
N ASP A 12 -22.27 2.72 21.12
CA ASP A 12 -21.84 2.06 19.89
C ASP A 12 -20.66 2.86 19.32
N PHE A 13 -19.47 2.29 19.32
CA PHE A 13 -18.26 3.03 18.92
C PHE A 13 -17.72 2.58 17.57
N PHE A 14 -17.17 3.52 16.82
CA PHE A 14 -16.28 3.22 15.71
C PHE A 14 -15.10 4.17 15.69
N CYS A 15 -14.01 3.76 15.06
CA CYS A 15 -12.82 4.55 14.85
C CYS A 15 -12.66 4.87 13.36
N THR A 16 -12.24 6.08 13.04
CA THR A 16 -11.79 6.43 11.69
C THR A 16 -10.30 6.70 11.68
N ILE A 17 -9.64 6.30 10.58
CA ILE A 17 -8.26 6.61 10.28
C ILE A 17 -8.27 7.71 9.22
N ASN A 18 -7.54 8.79 9.48
CA ASN A 18 -7.53 9.97 8.64
C ASN A 18 -6.10 10.35 8.28
N LEU A 19 -5.89 10.68 7.00
CA LEU A 19 -4.69 11.38 6.54
C LEU A 19 -5.03 12.87 6.45
N ASP A 20 -4.45 13.65 7.36
CA ASP A 20 -4.89 14.99 7.71
C ASP A 20 -6.39 14.96 8.09
N GLN A 21 -7.25 15.75 7.43
CA GLN A 21 -8.70 15.73 7.68
C GLN A 21 -9.47 14.71 6.83
N GLU A 22 -8.81 13.99 5.93
CA GLU A 22 -9.49 13.05 5.04
C GLU A 22 -9.59 11.66 5.64
N GLU A 23 -10.82 11.21 5.89
CA GLU A 23 -11.12 9.85 6.32
C GLU A 23 -10.74 8.86 5.20
N VAL A 24 -9.80 7.96 5.50
CA VAL A 24 -9.32 6.92 4.59
C VAL A 24 -9.90 5.56 4.93
N PHE A 25 -10.03 5.25 6.22
CA PHE A 25 -10.62 4.00 6.70
C PHE A 25 -11.53 4.24 7.88
N ARG A 26 -12.42 3.28 8.09
CA ARG A 26 -13.37 3.23 9.20
C ARG A 26 -13.48 1.79 9.69
N THR A 27 -13.43 1.60 11.00
CA THR A 27 -13.67 0.30 11.63
C THR A 27 -15.14 -0.08 11.59
N GLN A 28 -15.43 -1.35 11.79
CA GLN A 28 -16.75 -1.79 12.18
C GLN A 28 -17.18 -1.14 13.51
N VAL A 29 -18.49 -1.13 13.72
CA VAL A 29 -19.10 -0.59 14.92
C VAL A 29 -19.06 -1.64 16.01
N VAL A 30 -18.47 -1.29 17.15
CA VAL A 30 -18.50 -2.09 18.37
C VAL A 30 -19.69 -1.61 19.19
N GLU A 31 -20.75 -2.39 19.20
CA GLU A 31 -21.99 -2.03 19.89
C GLU A 31 -21.89 -2.19 21.41
N LYS A 32 -22.59 -1.33 22.15
CA LYS A 32 -22.79 -1.39 23.61
C LYS A 32 -21.51 -1.74 24.40
N SER A 33 -20.46 -0.94 24.24
CA SER A 33 -19.21 -1.10 24.97
C SER A 33 -18.89 0.11 25.86
N LEU A 34 -18.02 -0.08 26.86
CA LEU A 34 -17.33 0.97 27.63
C LEU A 34 -15.85 1.07 27.27
N SER A 35 -15.31 0.05 26.59
CA SER A 35 -13.91 -0.05 26.21
C SER A 35 -13.84 -0.87 24.91
N PRO A 36 -14.08 -0.22 23.76
CA PRO A 36 -14.22 -0.93 22.50
C PRO A 36 -12.89 -1.50 22.03
N TYR A 37 -12.89 -2.80 21.75
CA TYR A 37 -11.82 -3.49 21.05
C TYR A 37 -12.21 -3.65 19.58
N PHE A 38 -11.58 -2.87 18.70
CA PHE A 38 -11.86 -2.92 17.25
C PHE A 38 -11.22 -4.15 16.58
N GLY A 39 -9.99 -4.52 16.96
CA GLY A 39 -9.30 -5.72 16.44
C GLY A 39 -9.04 -5.74 14.93
N GLU A 40 -9.12 -4.60 14.25
CA GLU A 40 -8.94 -4.48 12.80
C GLU A 40 -7.54 -3.98 12.44
N GLU A 41 -6.97 -4.55 11.37
CA GLU A 41 -5.69 -4.14 10.80
C GLU A 41 -5.91 -3.51 9.42
N PHE A 42 -5.24 -2.38 9.17
CA PHE A 42 -5.34 -1.65 7.92
C PHE A 42 -3.96 -1.54 7.27
N TYR A 43 -3.86 -1.94 6.01
CA TYR A 43 -2.63 -1.88 5.21
C TYR A 43 -2.92 -1.09 3.94
N PHE A 44 -2.22 0.03 3.74
CA PHE A 44 -2.40 0.86 2.56
C PHE A 44 -1.14 1.66 2.21
N GLU A 45 -0.94 1.91 0.93
CA GLU A 45 0.10 2.84 0.46
C GLU A 45 -0.39 4.29 0.57
N ILE A 46 0.48 5.20 0.99
CA ILE A 46 0.13 6.61 1.15
C ILE A 46 0.38 7.36 -0.18
N PRO A 47 -0.67 7.82 -0.88
CA PRO A 47 -0.56 8.23 -2.28
C PRO A 47 -0.19 9.71 -2.48
N ARG A 48 0.01 10.45 -1.37
CA ARG A 48 0.32 11.89 -1.36
C ARG A 48 1.13 12.26 -0.12
N THR A 49 1.71 13.45 -0.13
CA THR A 49 2.24 14.05 1.10
C THR A 49 1.11 14.33 2.08
N PHE A 50 1.34 14.06 3.36
CA PHE A 50 0.44 14.35 4.46
C PHE A 50 1.26 14.91 5.64
N GLN A 51 0.60 15.58 6.57
CA GLN A 51 1.22 16.15 7.76
C GLN A 51 0.90 15.33 9.00
N TRP A 52 -0.34 14.86 9.13
CA TRP A 52 -0.83 14.16 10.31
C TRP A 52 -1.52 12.85 9.95
N LEU A 53 -1.21 11.80 10.70
CA LEU A 53 -2.03 10.60 10.76
C LEU A 53 -2.91 10.70 12.01
N SER A 54 -4.21 10.76 11.82
CA SER A 54 -5.18 11.00 12.90
C SER A 54 -6.16 9.87 13.04
N PHE A 55 -6.50 9.54 14.28
CA PHE A 55 -7.48 8.52 14.65
C PHE A 55 -8.59 9.20 15.43
N TYR A 56 -9.82 9.15 14.92
CA TYR A 56 -10.98 9.75 15.59
C TYR A 56 -11.86 8.64 16.17
N ILE A 57 -12.31 8.83 17.41
CA ILE A 57 -13.29 7.96 18.04
C ILE A 57 -14.66 8.61 17.94
N TYR A 58 -15.62 7.86 17.41
CA TYR A 58 -17.00 8.28 17.27
C TYR A 58 -17.91 7.43 18.13
N ASP A 59 -18.93 8.08 18.67
CA ASP A 59 -20.14 7.46 19.16
C ASP A 59 -21.20 7.51 18.06
N LYS A 60 -21.61 6.33 17.60
CA LYS A 60 -22.60 6.15 16.55
C LYS A 60 -23.98 6.41 17.09
N SER A 61 -24.68 7.35 16.46
CA SER A 61 -26.07 7.63 16.79
C SER A 61 -27.01 7.07 15.74
N VAL A 62 -28.10 6.45 16.19
CA VAL A 62 -29.13 5.91 15.28
C VAL A 62 -30.00 7.03 14.68
N LEU A 63 -30.17 8.14 15.41
CA LEU A 63 -31.12 9.22 15.08
C LEU A 63 -30.45 10.57 14.81
N GLN A 64 -29.21 10.77 15.25
CA GLN A 64 -28.47 12.02 15.10
C GLN A 64 -27.19 11.79 14.31
N LYS A 65 -26.48 12.87 14.00
CA LYS A 65 -25.14 12.78 13.43
C LYS A 65 -24.19 12.16 14.46
N ASP A 66 -23.31 11.28 14.01
CA ASP A 66 -22.31 10.64 14.86
C ASP A 66 -21.49 11.69 15.64
N LEU A 67 -21.33 11.46 16.94
CA LEU A 67 -20.65 12.37 17.83
C LEU A 67 -19.16 12.02 17.90
N ARG A 68 -18.30 13.00 17.67
CA ARG A 68 -16.86 12.86 17.86
C ARG A 68 -16.50 12.98 19.33
N ILE A 69 -15.89 11.94 19.90
CA ILE A 69 -15.50 11.89 21.31
C ILE A 69 -14.12 12.54 21.50
N GLY A 70 -13.15 12.12 20.71
CA GLY A 70 -11.77 12.58 20.82
C GLY A 70 -10.92 12.05 19.68
N LYS A 71 -9.70 12.57 19.58
CA LYS A 71 -8.74 12.16 18.54
C LYS A 71 -7.35 11.89 19.09
N VAL A 72 -6.61 11.07 18.39
CA VAL A 72 -5.14 10.97 18.49
C VAL A 72 -4.59 11.48 17.16
N SER A 73 -3.64 12.41 17.18
CA SER A 73 -2.98 12.89 15.95
C SER A 73 -1.48 12.76 16.11
N ILE A 74 -0.83 12.07 15.18
CA ILE A 74 0.61 11.84 15.17
C ILE A 74 1.18 12.52 13.93
N LYS A 75 2.20 13.37 14.10
CA LYS A 75 2.85 14.00 12.95
C LYS A 75 3.55 12.97 12.10
N LYS A 76 3.62 13.21 10.80
CA LYS A 76 4.37 12.39 9.86
C LYS A 76 5.81 12.15 10.34
N GLU A 77 6.47 13.19 10.83
CA GLU A 77 7.87 13.14 11.31
C GLU A 77 8.06 12.24 12.54
N ASP A 78 7.02 12.07 13.36
CA ASP A 78 7.07 11.29 14.59
C ASP A 78 6.65 9.81 14.38
N LEU A 79 6.07 9.46 13.23
CA LEU A 79 5.56 8.11 12.98
C LEU A 79 6.64 7.02 13.08
N CYS A 80 7.88 7.34 12.71
CA CYS A 80 9.00 6.41 12.81
C CYS A 80 9.30 6.02 14.27
N ASN A 81 9.03 6.90 15.24
CA ASN A 81 9.27 6.65 16.66
C ASN A 81 8.35 5.55 17.24
N TYR A 82 7.18 5.35 16.60
CA TYR A 82 6.16 4.39 17.04
C TYR A 82 6.13 3.10 16.21
N THR A 83 6.98 2.99 15.17
CA THR A 83 6.95 1.87 14.23
C THR A 83 7.26 0.53 14.92
N GLY A 84 6.36 -0.45 14.77
CA GLY A 84 6.52 -1.80 15.29
C GLY A 84 6.33 -1.93 16.81
N LYS A 85 5.75 -0.92 17.46
CA LYS A 85 5.48 -0.90 18.90
C LYS A 85 4.01 -0.63 19.17
N GLU A 86 3.42 -1.36 20.11
CA GLU A 86 2.10 -1.02 20.65
C GLU A 86 2.22 0.09 21.69
N ASN A 87 1.50 1.20 21.49
CA ASN A 87 1.55 2.34 22.39
C ASN A 87 0.14 2.82 22.75
N TRP A 88 -0.01 3.33 23.98
CA TRP A 88 -1.21 4.02 24.45
C TRP A 88 -1.07 5.52 24.19
N PHE A 89 -2.10 6.12 23.60
CA PHE A 89 -2.19 7.54 23.31
C PHE A 89 -3.40 8.14 24.03
N MET A 90 -3.22 9.29 24.67
CA MET A 90 -4.32 10.01 25.30
C MET A 90 -5.19 10.69 24.23
N LEU A 91 -6.51 10.59 24.37
CA LEU A 91 -7.44 11.27 23.46
C LEU A 91 -7.45 12.77 23.73
N GLN A 92 -7.34 13.54 22.65
CA GLN A 92 -7.40 14.99 22.66
C GLN A 92 -8.80 15.47 22.26
N PRO A 93 -9.28 16.59 22.84
CA PRO A 93 -10.52 17.22 22.43
C PRO A 93 -10.44 17.72 20.99
N ILE A 94 -11.60 17.69 20.31
CA ILE A 94 -11.73 18.10 18.92
C ILE A 94 -12.41 19.46 18.87
N ASP A 95 -11.66 20.49 18.51
CA ASP A 95 -12.16 21.84 18.32
C ASP A 95 -11.50 22.50 17.10
N SER A 96 -11.99 23.68 16.70
CA SER A 96 -11.43 24.40 15.54
C SER A 96 -9.99 24.89 15.76
N ASN A 97 -9.52 24.98 17.00
CA ASN A 97 -8.15 25.37 17.31
C ASN A 97 -7.16 24.21 17.14
N SER A 98 -7.63 22.97 17.31
CA SER A 98 -6.84 21.75 17.12
C SER A 98 -6.98 21.14 15.71
N GLU A 99 -7.95 21.56 14.91
CA GLU A 99 -8.19 21.11 13.53
C GLU A 99 -7.53 22.03 12.48
N VAL A 100 -6.18 22.11 12.52
CA VAL A 100 -5.40 22.95 11.63
C VAL A 100 -4.78 22.14 10.48
N GLN A 101 -4.88 22.66 9.27
CA GLN A 101 -4.27 22.08 8.07
C GLN A 101 -3.84 23.16 7.08
N GLY A 102 -2.76 22.89 6.36
CA GLY A 102 -2.35 23.68 5.21
C GLY A 102 -1.10 24.51 5.49
N LYS A 103 -0.80 25.41 4.56
CA LYS A 103 0.40 26.25 4.61
C LYS A 103 0.16 27.61 4.00
N VAL A 104 0.95 28.59 4.42
CA VAL A 104 0.94 29.97 3.93
C VAL A 104 2.30 30.33 3.33
N HIS A 105 2.29 31.01 2.18
CA HIS A 105 3.48 31.50 1.50
C HIS A 105 3.68 32.97 1.86
N LEU A 106 4.76 33.24 2.59
CA LEU A 106 5.09 34.58 3.05
C LEU A 106 6.40 35.06 2.45
N GLU A 107 6.45 36.37 2.24
CA GLU A 107 7.67 37.12 1.99
C GLU A 107 7.74 38.24 3.03
N LEU A 108 8.86 38.28 3.76
CA LEU A 108 9.14 39.20 4.84
C LEU A 108 10.38 40.02 4.46
N LYS A 109 10.34 41.33 4.64
CA LYS A 109 11.48 42.21 4.34
C LYS A 109 11.56 43.36 5.34
N LEU A 110 12.75 43.68 5.83
CA LEU A 110 13.01 44.93 6.55
C LEU A 110 13.53 45.97 5.56
N ASN A 111 12.89 47.14 5.55
CA ASN A 111 13.36 48.31 4.83
C ASN A 111 13.80 49.39 5.83
N GLU A 112 14.84 50.13 5.49
CA GLU A 112 15.19 51.38 6.19
C GLU A 112 14.48 52.55 5.51
N LEU A 113 13.85 53.41 6.31
CA LEU A 113 13.21 54.64 5.87
C LEU A 113 13.84 55.82 6.58
N ILE A 114 14.04 56.92 5.86
CA ILE A 114 14.47 58.20 6.46
C ILE A 114 13.20 58.99 6.74
N THR A 115 12.95 59.33 8.00
CA THR A 115 11.81 60.17 8.40
C THR A 115 12.05 61.62 7.98
N ASP A 116 10.98 62.42 7.95
CA ASP A 116 11.04 63.86 7.62
C ASP A 116 11.99 64.66 8.56
N ASN A 117 12.30 64.10 9.74
CA ASN A 117 13.23 64.68 10.72
C ASN A 117 14.69 64.21 10.53
N GLY A 118 14.99 63.45 9.48
CA GLY A 118 16.32 62.89 9.21
C GLY A 118 16.69 61.66 10.03
N SER A 119 15.77 61.09 10.81
CA SER A 119 16.03 59.86 11.58
C SER A 119 15.80 58.62 10.73
N VAL A 120 16.63 57.59 10.88
CA VAL A 120 16.42 56.29 10.23
C VAL A 120 15.43 55.47 11.07
N CYS A 121 14.36 54.96 10.46
CA CYS A 121 13.44 54.00 11.07
C CYS A 121 13.37 52.73 10.23
N GLN A 122 13.09 51.60 10.89
CA GLN A 122 12.92 50.33 10.20
C GLN A 122 11.43 50.06 9.96
N GLN A 123 11.08 49.64 8.74
CA GLN A 123 9.74 49.23 8.36
C GLN A 123 9.76 47.77 7.93
N LEU A 124 8.95 46.95 8.60
CA LEU A 124 8.71 45.57 8.25
C LEU A 124 7.62 45.49 7.18
N VAL A 125 7.97 44.89 6.06
CA VAL A 125 7.09 44.54 4.95
C VAL A 125 6.71 43.07 5.09
N VAL A 126 5.41 42.79 5.16
CA VAL A 126 4.85 41.43 5.20
C VAL A 126 3.96 41.24 3.99
N HIS A 127 4.41 40.43 3.04
CA HIS A 127 3.67 40.09 1.83
C HIS A 127 3.08 38.68 1.96
N ILE A 128 1.75 38.60 2.06
CA ILE A 128 1.01 37.34 2.01
C ILE A 128 0.66 37.05 0.55
N LYS A 129 1.34 36.05 -0.03
CA LYS A 129 1.12 35.65 -1.43
C LYS A 129 -0.13 34.78 -1.54
N GLU A 130 -0.07 33.60 -0.94
CA GLU A 130 -1.12 32.58 -1.07
C GLU A 130 -1.09 31.57 0.07
N CYS A 131 -2.19 30.84 0.25
CA CYS A 131 -2.24 29.64 1.08
C CYS A 131 -2.54 28.41 0.22
N HIS A 132 -2.17 27.24 0.73
CA HIS A 132 -2.43 25.97 0.07
C HIS A 132 -2.94 24.94 1.06
N GLY A 133 -4.00 24.22 0.69
CA GLY A 133 -4.53 23.09 1.45
C GLY A 133 -5.23 23.45 2.75
N LEU A 134 -5.91 24.60 2.84
CA LEU A 134 -6.71 24.99 4.00
C LEU A 134 -7.84 23.98 4.30
N PRO A 135 -8.27 23.86 5.58
CA PRO A 135 -9.24 22.84 5.99
C PRO A 135 -10.63 23.08 5.39
N LEU A 136 -11.40 22.00 5.28
CA LEU A 136 -12.80 22.07 4.84
C LEU A 136 -13.70 22.38 6.03
N ILE A 137 -14.58 23.36 5.89
CA ILE A 137 -15.59 23.68 6.91
C ILE A 137 -16.88 22.97 6.55
N ASN A 138 -17.30 22.01 7.37
CA ASN A 138 -18.49 21.18 7.13
C ASN A 138 -18.49 20.50 5.75
N GLY A 139 -17.31 20.05 5.28
CA GLY A 139 -17.16 19.38 3.99
C GLY A 139 -17.19 20.32 2.77
N GLN A 140 -17.14 21.64 2.97
CA GLN A 140 -17.08 22.64 1.92
C GLN A 140 -15.79 23.48 2.00
N ASN A 141 -15.38 24.06 0.88
CA ASN A 141 -14.24 24.98 0.86
C ASN A 141 -14.53 26.22 1.71
N CYS A 142 -13.50 26.73 2.38
CA CYS A 142 -13.61 27.89 3.25
C CYS A 142 -13.67 29.23 2.49
N ASP A 143 -14.20 30.23 3.18
CA ASP A 143 -14.15 31.65 2.84
C ASP A 143 -13.01 32.30 3.65
N ALA A 144 -11.77 32.08 3.21
CA ALA A 144 -10.58 32.39 4.00
C ALA A 144 -10.19 33.88 3.99
N TYR A 145 -9.73 34.40 5.13
CA TYR A 145 -8.96 35.64 5.24
C TYR A 145 -7.81 35.47 6.25
N ALA A 146 -6.76 36.26 6.09
CA ALA A 146 -5.63 36.27 7.02
C ALA A 146 -5.64 37.56 7.84
N THR A 147 -5.26 37.42 9.11
CA THR A 147 -4.98 38.52 10.02
C THR A 147 -3.48 38.55 10.28
N VAL A 148 -2.84 39.66 9.95
CA VAL A 148 -1.38 39.84 10.06
C VAL A 148 -1.12 40.80 11.22
N SER A 149 -0.39 40.32 12.22
CA SER A 149 -0.10 41.09 13.42
C SER A 149 1.40 41.17 13.66
N LEU A 150 1.92 42.36 13.99
CA LEU A 150 3.25 42.51 14.56
C LEU A 150 3.11 42.60 16.09
N VAL A 151 3.58 41.56 16.77
CA VAL A 151 3.41 41.35 18.21
C VAL A 151 4.74 41.54 18.91
N GLY A 152 4.73 42.26 20.04
CA GLY A 152 5.87 42.44 20.93
C GLY A 152 5.42 42.63 22.38
N PRO A 153 6.34 42.86 23.33
CA PRO A 153 6.03 42.94 24.77
C PRO A 153 4.94 43.96 25.13
N SER A 154 4.89 45.09 24.41
CA SER A 154 3.95 46.19 24.62
C SER A 154 3.17 46.57 23.35
N ARG A 155 3.17 45.69 22.33
CA ARG A 155 2.67 45.99 20.98
C ARG A 155 1.84 44.86 20.39
N ASN A 156 0.73 45.21 19.73
CA ASN A 156 -0.05 44.31 18.90
C ASN A 156 -0.73 45.09 17.77
N ASP A 157 0.03 45.36 16.69
CA ASP A 157 -0.51 46.05 15.51
C ASP A 157 -1.05 45.04 14.53
N GLN A 158 -2.34 45.13 14.19
CA GLN A 158 -3.05 44.12 13.40
C GLN A 158 -3.65 44.70 12.12
N LYS A 159 -3.53 43.95 11.01
CA LYS A 159 -4.14 44.22 9.70
C LYS A 159 -4.80 42.96 9.17
N LYS A 160 -5.74 43.09 8.22
CA LYS A 160 -6.48 41.94 7.66
C LYS A 160 -6.50 41.98 6.13
N THR A 161 -6.47 40.81 5.50
CA THR A 161 -6.65 40.67 4.06
C THR A 161 -8.12 40.75 3.65
N LYS A 162 -8.37 40.83 2.35
CA LYS A 162 -9.71 40.56 1.79
C LYS A 162 -10.06 39.08 1.91
N VAL A 163 -11.36 38.79 2.04
CA VAL A 163 -11.89 37.42 2.09
C VAL A 163 -11.86 36.80 0.69
N LYS A 164 -11.28 35.60 0.58
CA LYS A 164 -11.26 34.77 -0.64
C LYS A 164 -12.25 33.62 -0.46
N LYS A 165 -13.31 33.62 -1.27
CA LYS A 165 -14.45 32.73 -1.07
C LYS A 165 -14.27 31.36 -1.73
N LYS A 166 -14.80 30.32 -1.10
CA LYS A 166 -14.97 28.95 -1.63
C LYS A 166 -13.69 28.31 -2.18
N THR A 167 -12.55 28.54 -1.53
CA THR A 167 -11.27 27.96 -1.96
C THR A 167 -10.42 27.51 -0.77
N SER A 168 -9.86 26.30 -0.84
CA SER A 168 -8.82 25.84 0.08
C SER A 168 -7.43 26.36 -0.28
N ASN A 169 -7.29 27.04 -1.43
CA ASN A 169 -6.04 27.58 -1.95
C ASN A 169 -6.19 29.08 -2.28
N PRO A 170 -6.43 29.95 -1.28
CA PRO A 170 -6.65 31.37 -1.53
C PRO A 170 -5.35 32.07 -1.96
N GLN A 171 -5.44 32.89 -3.01
CA GLN A 171 -4.38 33.82 -3.41
C GLN A 171 -4.74 35.21 -2.94
N PHE A 172 -3.98 35.74 -1.98
CA PHE A 172 -4.17 37.06 -1.40
C PHE A 172 -3.43 38.12 -2.21
N ASN A 173 -2.11 37.95 -2.38
CA ASN A 173 -1.18 38.92 -2.97
C ASN A 173 -1.34 40.31 -2.34
N GLU A 174 -1.37 40.36 -1.00
CA GLU A 174 -1.56 41.58 -0.21
C GLU A 174 -0.30 41.87 0.63
N THR A 175 0.14 43.12 0.62
CA THR A 175 1.35 43.58 1.34
C THR A 175 0.97 44.51 2.47
N PHE A 176 1.51 44.25 3.65
CA PHE A 176 1.32 45.01 4.88
C PHE A 176 2.63 45.62 5.34
N TYR A 177 2.55 46.83 5.89
CA TYR A 177 3.69 47.58 6.39
C TYR A 177 3.53 47.84 7.88
N PHE A 178 4.56 47.58 8.67
CA PHE A 178 4.59 47.82 10.11
C PHE A 178 5.87 48.57 10.49
N GLU A 179 5.76 49.68 11.21
CA GLU A 179 6.92 50.43 11.69
C GLU A 179 7.58 49.69 12.85
N VAL A 180 8.82 49.24 12.75
CA VAL A 180 9.49 48.45 13.78
C VAL A 180 9.93 49.32 14.96
N THR A 181 10.46 50.51 14.67
CA THR A 181 10.91 51.50 15.66
C THR A 181 9.95 52.70 15.71
N ARG A 182 9.33 52.99 16.87
CA ARG A 182 8.56 54.24 17.05
C ARG A 182 9.52 55.38 17.42
N SER A 183 9.55 56.46 16.61
CA SER A 183 10.19 57.71 17.02
C SER A 183 9.38 58.33 18.18
N SER A 184 10.02 58.58 19.31
CA SER A 184 9.42 59.17 20.51
C SER A 184 9.02 60.62 20.27
N SER A 185 7.81 60.90 19.78
CA SER A 185 7.34 62.27 19.56
C SER A 185 6.39 62.83 20.63
N TYR A 186 6.13 62.12 21.74
CA TYR A 186 5.39 62.70 22.89
C TYR A 186 5.90 62.20 24.24
N THR A 187 6.81 62.96 24.86
CA THR A 187 6.82 63.39 26.28
C THR A 187 8.19 63.97 26.63
N LYS A 188 8.31 65.30 26.66
CA LYS A 188 9.53 66.00 27.13
C LYS A 188 9.77 65.87 28.66
N LYS A 189 9.11 64.95 29.37
CA LYS A 189 9.23 64.73 30.83
C LYS A 189 8.85 63.31 31.29
N SER A 190 9.40 62.26 30.67
CA SER A 190 9.30 60.90 31.23
C SER A 190 10.64 60.18 31.07
N GLN A 191 11.29 59.87 32.18
CA GLN A 191 12.50 59.02 32.25
C GLN A 191 12.12 57.55 32.06
N PHE A 192 11.64 57.18 30.87
CA PHE A 192 11.62 55.80 30.43
C PHE A 192 12.44 55.71 29.13
N GLN A 193 13.67 55.23 29.26
CA GLN A 193 14.48 54.81 28.12
C GLN A 193 13.80 53.57 27.51
N VAL A 194 13.41 53.65 26.24
CA VAL A 194 13.08 52.48 25.44
C VAL A 194 14.40 52.05 24.79
N GLU A 195 15.02 51.01 25.31
CA GLU A 195 16.27 50.45 24.79
C GLU A 195 16.04 49.74 23.45
N GLU A 196 17.09 49.65 22.63
CA GLU A 196 17.17 48.92 21.35
C GLU A 196 16.92 47.38 21.47
N GLU A 197 16.37 46.89 22.59
CA GLU A 197 16.05 45.48 22.89
C GLU A 197 14.78 44.94 22.18
N ASP A 198 14.11 45.74 21.34
CA ASP A 198 12.75 45.40 20.87
C ASP A 198 12.69 44.41 19.68
N ILE A 199 13.65 44.38 18.76
CA ILE A 199 13.52 43.58 17.51
C ILE A 199 13.58 42.07 17.76
N GLU A 200 14.41 41.62 18.69
CA GLU A 200 14.54 40.19 19.02
C GLU A 200 13.28 39.62 19.67
N LYS A 201 12.47 40.49 20.30
CA LYS A 201 11.21 40.17 20.97
C LYS A 201 10.00 40.35 20.07
N LEU A 202 10.18 40.85 18.84
CA LEU A 202 9.10 41.02 17.86
C LEU A 202 8.84 39.74 17.06
N GLU A 203 7.55 39.45 16.86
CA GLU A 203 7.06 38.30 16.11
C GLU A 203 5.98 38.75 15.12
N VAL A 204 6.09 38.28 13.88
CA VAL A 204 4.99 38.34 12.92
C VAL A 204 4.08 37.16 13.18
N ARG A 205 2.83 37.45 13.59
CA ARG A 205 1.78 36.45 13.68
C ARG A 205 0.84 36.55 12.48
N VAL A 206 0.59 35.43 11.83
CA VAL A 206 -0.44 35.34 10.79
C VAL A 206 -1.48 34.31 11.19
N ASP A 207 -2.69 34.77 11.48
CA ASP A 207 -3.85 33.95 11.82
C ASP A 207 -4.77 33.81 10.60
N LEU A 208 -5.09 32.57 10.20
CA LEU A 208 -6.02 32.29 9.12
C LEU A 208 -7.41 31.96 9.69
N TRP A 209 -8.43 32.49 9.03
CA TRP A 209 -9.82 32.41 9.48
C TRP A 209 -10.75 32.11 8.32
N ASN A 210 -11.79 31.32 8.56
CA ASN A 210 -12.94 31.20 7.70
C ASN A 210 -14.01 32.19 8.16
N ASN A 211 -14.37 33.12 7.26
CA ASN A 211 -15.43 34.08 7.49
C ASN A 211 -16.79 33.36 7.65
N GLY A 212 -17.36 33.43 8.85
CA GLY A 212 -18.65 32.82 9.17
C GLY A 212 -19.85 33.59 8.62
N ASN A 213 -19.63 34.80 8.06
CA ASN A 213 -20.62 35.79 7.63
C ASN A 213 -21.61 36.21 8.74
N LEU A 214 -22.52 35.31 9.14
CA LEU A 214 -23.55 35.51 10.17
C LEU A 214 -23.29 34.69 11.45
N VAL A 215 -22.23 33.88 11.46
CA VAL A 215 -21.77 33.05 12.59
C VAL A 215 -20.34 33.48 12.95
N GLN A 216 -19.88 33.14 14.15
CA GLN A 216 -18.50 33.37 14.56
C GLN A 216 -17.50 32.77 13.56
N ASP A 217 -16.43 33.51 13.27
CA ASP A 217 -15.36 33.07 12.39
C ASP A 217 -14.67 31.83 12.96
N VAL A 218 -14.34 30.90 12.07
CA VAL A 218 -13.69 29.64 12.43
C VAL A 218 -12.20 29.78 12.20
N PHE A 219 -11.39 29.55 13.23
CA PHE A 219 -9.94 29.52 13.12
C PHE A 219 -9.48 28.38 12.20
N LEU A 220 -8.50 28.65 11.34
CA LEU A 220 -7.96 27.68 10.38
C LEU A 220 -6.48 27.35 10.63
N GLY A 221 -5.82 28.09 11.52
CA GLY A 221 -4.41 27.93 11.84
C GLY A 221 -3.66 29.24 12.01
N GLU A 222 -2.54 29.20 12.73
CA GLU A 222 -1.65 30.35 12.93
C GLU A 222 -0.21 30.01 12.54
N ILE A 223 0.56 31.04 12.23
CA ILE A 223 2.02 30.94 12.26
C ILE A 223 2.60 32.10 13.07
N LYS A 224 3.78 31.84 13.61
CA LYS A 224 4.56 32.76 14.42
C LYS A 224 5.97 32.81 13.84
N VAL A 225 6.39 33.96 13.33
CA VAL A 225 7.70 34.14 12.70
C VAL A 225 8.48 35.21 13.47
N PRO A 226 9.55 34.85 14.19
CA PRO A 226 10.41 35.82 14.85
C PRO A 226 11.05 36.78 13.84
N VAL A 227 10.99 38.08 14.12
CA VAL A 227 11.54 39.11 13.20
C VAL A 227 13.06 38.99 13.06
N LYS A 228 13.76 38.43 14.05
CA LYS A 228 15.22 38.12 14.03
C LYS A 228 15.69 37.25 12.85
N VAL A 229 14.78 36.54 12.17
CA VAL A 229 15.12 35.77 10.96
C VAL A 229 15.58 36.68 9.81
N LEU A 230 15.17 37.96 9.85
CA LEU A 230 15.51 38.99 8.87
C LEU A 230 16.84 39.66 9.24
N ARG A 231 17.96 38.93 9.15
CA ARG A 231 19.31 39.46 9.48
C ARG A 231 19.92 40.40 8.42
N ASN A 232 19.09 41.17 7.69
CA ASN A 232 19.36 42.14 6.59
C ASN A 232 18.89 41.75 5.17
N ASP A 233 18.25 40.59 4.98
CA ASP A 233 17.74 40.15 3.66
C ASP A 233 16.22 39.93 3.66
N SER A 234 15.62 39.96 2.46
CA SER A 234 14.24 39.49 2.27
C SER A 234 14.17 37.97 2.43
N PHE A 235 13.27 37.49 3.28
CA PHE A 235 13.05 36.08 3.53
C PHE A 235 11.71 35.63 2.92
N GLN A 236 11.75 34.63 2.04
CA GLN A 236 10.56 34.07 1.41
C GLN A 236 10.50 32.55 1.62
N ALA A 237 9.40 32.07 2.20
CA ALA A 237 9.23 30.66 2.52
C ALA A 237 7.76 30.24 2.63
N TRP A 238 7.52 28.93 2.56
CA TRP A 238 6.24 28.33 2.94
C TRP A 238 6.26 27.97 4.42
N TYR A 239 5.23 28.33 5.16
CA TYR A 239 5.08 28.02 6.59
C TYR A 239 3.87 27.11 6.81
N LEU A 240 4.07 26.03 7.55
CA LEU A 240 2.99 25.13 7.95
C LEU A 240 2.13 25.79 9.02
N LEU A 241 0.81 25.79 8.83
CA LEU A 241 -0.12 26.32 9.82
C LEU A 241 -0.09 25.46 11.09
N GLN A 242 -0.11 26.11 12.25
CA GLN A 242 -0.07 25.47 13.56
C GLN A 242 -1.38 25.67 14.34
N PRO A 243 -1.75 24.72 15.21
CA PRO A 243 -2.76 24.90 16.24
C PRO A 243 -2.44 26.10 17.15
N ARG A 244 -3.48 26.72 17.72
CA ARG A 244 -3.30 27.80 18.69
C ARG A 244 -3.15 27.23 20.10
N GLU A 245 -2.09 27.63 20.81
CA GLU A 245 -1.79 27.17 22.18
C GLU A 245 -2.71 27.78 23.25
N ASN A 246 -3.42 28.87 22.94
CA ASN A 246 -4.26 29.60 23.87
C ASN A 246 -5.69 29.03 23.95
N GLY A 247 -5.82 27.94 24.71
CA GLY A 247 -7.07 27.38 25.20
C GLY A 247 -7.07 27.02 26.69
N ASN A 248 -6.06 27.42 27.48
CA ASN A 248 -6.07 27.27 28.94
C ASN A 248 -6.94 28.34 29.63
N LYS A 249 -8.23 28.37 29.29
CA LYS A 249 -9.29 28.90 30.16
C LYS A 249 -10.33 27.82 30.42
N SER A 250 -10.08 27.04 31.46
CA SER A 250 -11.07 26.39 32.34
C SER A 250 -12.29 25.71 31.67
N SER A 251 -12.07 24.76 30.77
CA SER A 251 -12.84 23.52 30.87
C SER A 251 -11.90 22.50 31.50
N LYS A 252 -12.37 21.73 32.48
CA LYS A 252 -11.62 20.55 32.95
C LYS A 252 -11.10 19.83 31.71
N THR A 253 -9.82 19.44 31.70
CA THR A 253 -9.36 18.41 30.78
C THR A 253 -10.16 17.17 31.16
N ASP A 254 -11.35 17.00 30.58
CA ASP A 254 -12.11 15.78 30.71
C ASP A 254 -11.17 14.70 30.18
N ASP A 255 -10.82 13.74 31.03
CA ASP A 255 -10.06 12.57 30.63
C ASP A 255 -10.93 11.81 29.62
N LEU A 256 -10.78 12.12 28.34
CA LEU A 256 -11.59 11.56 27.25
C LEU A 256 -11.30 10.07 27.02
N GLY A 257 -10.33 9.52 27.75
CA GLY A 257 -9.84 8.17 27.63
C GLY A 257 -8.57 8.07 26.79
N SER A 258 -8.21 6.84 26.47
CA SER A 258 -6.99 6.51 25.73
C SER A 258 -7.23 5.48 24.64
N LEU A 259 -6.39 5.52 23.61
CA LEU A 259 -6.43 4.64 22.45
C LEU A 259 -5.09 3.94 22.29
N ARG A 260 -5.10 2.60 22.30
CA ARG A 260 -3.95 1.76 21.99
C ARG A 260 -3.87 1.49 20.50
N LEU A 261 -2.73 1.81 19.89
CA LEU A 261 -2.45 1.65 18.47
C LEU A 261 -1.15 0.86 18.27
N ASN A 262 -1.13 0.03 17.23
CA ASN A 262 0.07 -0.57 16.68
C ASN A 262 0.27 0.01 15.28
N ILE A 263 1.32 0.81 15.07
CA ILE A 263 1.54 1.55 13.83
C ILE A 263 2.84 1.06 13.21
N CYS A 264 2.82 0.84 11.90
CA CYS A 264 4.02 0.60 11.11
C CYS A 264 4.02 1.59 9.94
N TYR A 265 5.05 2.45 9.87
CA TYR A 265 5.19 3.42 8.79
C TYR A 265 6.51 3.21 8.06
N THR A 266 6.44 3.06 6.74
CA THR A 266 7.61 2.94 5.85
C THR A 266 7.52 4.01 4.76
N GLU A 267 8.59 4.79 4.57
CA GLU A 267 8.73 5.73 3.45
C GLU A 267 9.86 5.26 2.53
N ASP A 268 9.49 4.69 1.38
CA ASP A 268 10.45 4.26 0.36
C ASP A 268 10.60 5.34 -0.72
N CYS A 269 11.84 5.78 -0.96
CA CYS A 269 12.14 6.65 -2.09
C CYS A 269 12.48 5.80 -3.32
N VAL A 270 11.70 5.93 -4.38
CA VAL A 270 11.93 5.23 -5.66
C VAL A 270 12.40 6.25 -6.70
N LEU A 271 13.59 6.04 -7.27
CA LEU A 271 14.11 6.87 -8.36
C LEU A 271 13.39 6.56 -9.69
N PRO A 272 13.52 7.39 -10.73
CA PRO A 272 13.03 7.03 -12.05
C PRO A 272 13.60 5.69 -12.53
N SER A 273 12.82 4.92 -13.30
CA SER A 273 13.19 3.56 -13.72
C SER A 273 14.54 3.48 -14.46
N GLU A 274 14.98 4.56 -15.10
CA GLU A 274 16.24 4.64 -15.84
C GLU A 274 17.45 4.33 -14.94
N TYR A 275 17.43 4.79 -13.69
CA TYR A 275 18.50 4.55 -12.71
C TYR A 275 18.70 3.05 -12.43
N TYR A 276 17.63 2.26 -12.50
CA TYR A 276 17.66 0.82 -12.21
C TYR A 276 17.97 -0.06 -13.42
N THR A 277 18.26 0.53 -14.60
CA THR A 277 18.43 -0.22 -15.85
C THR A 277 19.57 -1.23 -15.77
N SER A 278 20.72 -0.84 -15.21
CA SER A 278 21.87 -1.73 -15.07
C SER A 278 21.56 -2.93 -14.16
N LEU A 279 20.94 -2.69 -13.01
CA LEU A 279 20.52 -3.73 -12.08
C LEU A 279 19.50 -4.68 -12.72
N ARG A 280 18.49 -4.12 -13.39
CA ARG A 280 17.46 -4.88 -14.11
C ARG A 280 18.10 -5.78 -15.16
N ASN A 281 19.00 -5.26 -15.98
CA ASN A 281 19.64 -6.03 -17.04
C ASN A 281 20.50 -7.17 -16.47
N LEU A 282 21.20 -6.92 -15.37
CA LEU A 282 22.01 -7.95 -14.69
C LEU A 282 21.12 -9.07 -14.15
N LEU A 283 20.02 -8.73 -13.47
CA LEU A 283 19.03 -9.69 -12.96
C LEU A 283 18.40 -10.52 -14.09
N LEU A 284 18.03 -9.89 -15.21
CA LEU A 284 17.39 -10.57 -16.34
C LEU A 284 18.32 -11.51 -17.11
N LYS A 285 19.65 -11.32 -17.00
CA LYS A 285 20.66 -12.24 -17.56
C LYS A 285 20.87 -13.49 -16.71
N SER A 286 20.35 -13.53 -15.48
CA SER A 286 20.60 -14.64 -14.54
C SER A 286 20.32 -16.05 -15.08
N PRO A 287 19.24 -16.30 -15.86
CA PRO A 287 18.98 -17.64 -16.41
C PRO A 287 20.03 -18.09 -17.43
N ASP A 288 20.79 -17.15 -17.98
CA ASP A 288 21.79 -17.38 -19.03
C ASP A 288 23.21 -17.56 -18.44
N VAL A 289 23.36 -17.43 -17.11
CA VAL A 289 24.65 -17.56 -16.39
C VAL A 289 24.87 -19.02 -15.95
N GLN A 290 26.09 -19.51 -16.15
CA GLN A 290 26.53 -20.83 -15.69
C GLN A 290 27.84 -20.71 -14.89
N PRO A 291 27.93 -21.30 -13.67
CA PRO A 291 26.86 -22.00 -12.97
C PRO A 291 25.75 -21.04 -12.49
N ILE A 292 24.52 -21.54 -12.34
CA ILE A 292 23.38 -20.71 -11.90
C ILE A 292 23.59 -20.08 -10.51
N SER A 293 24.40 -20.73 -9.67
CA SER A 293 24.82 -20.23 -8.36
C SER A 293 25.62 -18.92 -8.43
N ALA A 294 26.30 -18.66 -9.55
CA ALA A 294 27.02 -17.41 -9.80
C ALA A 294 26.14 -16.30 -10.40
N SER A 295 24.84 -16.56 -10.63
CA SER A 295 23.92 -15.59 -11.21
C SER A 295 23.46 -14.54 -10.20
N ALA A 296 23.19 -13.32 -10.67
CA ALA A 296 22.82 -12.22 -9.79
C ALA A 296 21.51 -12.49 -9.03
N ALA A 297 20.52 -13.08 -9.68
CA ALA A 297 19.25 -13.44 -9.05
C ALA A 297 19.41 -14.52 -7.96
N TYR A 298 20.29 -15.51 -8.18
CA TYR A 298 20.58 -16.55 -7.19
C TYR A 298 21.28 -15.95 -5.96
N ILE A 299 22.38 -15.23 -6.20
CA ILE A 299 23.18 -14.57 -5.16
C ILE A 299 22.29 -13.65 -4.30
N LEU A 300 21.47 -12.80 -4.94
CA LEU A 300 20.58 -11.90 -4.21
C LEU A 300 19.57 -12.66 -3.34
N SER A 301 19.04 -13.77 -3.84
CA SER A 301 18.06 -14.56 -3.10
C SER A 301 18.67 -15.29 -1.90
N GLU A 302 19.91 -15.77 -2.04
CA GLU A 302 20.65 -16.40 -0.94
C GLU A 302 21.07 -15.38 0.12
N VAL A 303 21.55 -14.19 -0.28
CA VAL A 303 21.91 -13.12 0.67
C VAL A 303 20.69 -12.61 1.45
N CYS A 304 19.51 -12.59 0.80
CA CYS A 304 18.27 -12.10 1.39
C CYS A 304 17.41 -13.21 2.01
N ARG A 305 17.99 -14.37 2.37
CA ARG A 305 17.22 -15.54 2.84
C ARG A 305 16.35 -15.26 4.08
N ASP A 306 16.81 -14.40 5.01
CA ASP A 306 16.19 -14.18 6.33
C ASP A 306 15.36 -12.88 6.49
N LYS A 307 15.21 -12.04 5.46
CA LYS A 307 14.50 -10.75 5.54
C LYS A 307 13.57 -10.54 4.36
N TYR A 308 12.45 -9.83 4.59
CA TYR A 308 11.44 -9.34 3.64
C TYR A 308 11.64 -9.83 2.19
N ASP A 309 10.82 -10.82 1.83
CA ASP A 309 10.99 -11.79 0.74
C ASP A 309 11.41 -11.19 -0.63
N ALA A 310 12.73 -11.16 -0.90
CA ALA A 310 13.31 -10.72 -2.18
C ALA A 310 12.87 -11.60 -3.38
N VAL A 311 12.35 -12.81 -3.10
CA VAL A 311 11.88 -13.74 -4.11
C VAL A 311 10.64 -13.20 -4.82
N LEU A 312 9.69 -12.56 -4.10
CA LEU A 312 8.48 -12.03 -4.73
C LEU A 312 8.79 -10.93 -5.77
N PRO A 313 9.58 -9.87 -5.46
CA PRO A 313 10.02 -8.90 -6.47
C PRO A 313 10.78 -9.52 -7.63
N LEU A 314 11.67 -10.49 -7.36
CA LEU A 314 12.43 -11.21 -8.38
C LEU A 314 11.51 -11.99 -9.32
N VAL A 315 10.57 -12.76 -8.77
CA VAL A 315 9.58 -13.52 -9.53
C VAL A 315 8.74 -12.56 -10.38
N ARG A 316 8.27 -11.44 -9.83
CA ARG A 316 7.54 -10.41 -10.61
C ARG A 316 8.36 -9.86 -11.78
N LEU A 317 9.65 -9.61 -11.57
CA LEU A 317 10.55 -9.13 -12.62
C LEU A 317 10.73 -10.18 -13.73
N LEU A 318 11.07 -11.41 -13.36
CA LEU A 318 11.31 -12.50 -14.31
C LEU A 318 10.02 -12.90 -15.06
N LEU A 319 8.87 -12.88 -14.40
CA LEU A 319 7.55 -13.08 -15.02
C LEU A 319 7.28 -12.04 -16.10
N HIS A 320 7.49 -10.75 -15.77
CA HIS A 320 7.25 -9.65 -16.70
C HIS A 320 8.10 -9.74 -17.98
N HIS A 321 9.29 -10.32 -17.88
CA HIS A 321 10.23 -10.47 -19.00
C HIS A 321 10.29 -11.88 -19.58
N HIS A 322 9.36 -12.77 -19.23
CA HIS A 322 9.30 -14.16 -19.73
C HIS A 322 10.58 -14.98 -19.47
N LYS A 323 11.30 -14.67 -18.38
CA LYS A 323 12.56 -15.31 -17.99
C LYS A 323 12.42 -16.23 -16.76
N LEU A 324 11.22 -16.40 -16.21
CA LEU A 324 11.00 -17.18 -14.99
C LEU A 324 11.21 -18.68 -15.19
N VAL A 325 10.60 -19.30 -16.20
CA VAL A 325 10.68 -20.75 -16.44
C VAL A 325 12.13 -21.23 -16.56
N PRO A 326 12.99 -20.63 -17.41
CA PRO A 326 14.39 -21.07 -17.51
C PRO A 326 15.17 -20.84 -16.21
N PHE A 327 14.87 -19.77 -15.45
CA PHE A 327 15.49 -19.54 -14.15
C PHE A 327 15.14 -20.64 -13.14
N VAL A 328 13.84 -20.90 -12.96
CA VAL A 328 13.34 -21.90 -12.01
C VAL A 328 13.86 -23.30 -12.37
N ALA A 329 13.91 -23.64 -13.66
CA ALA A 329 14.48 -24.90 -14.12
C ALA A 329 15.96 -25.04 -13.73
N ALA A 330 16.78 -24.01 -13.95
CA ALA A 330 18.20 -24.03 -13.63
C ALA A 330 18.45 -24.15 -12.11
N VAL A 331 17.72 -23.38 -11.30
CA VAL A 331 17.85 -23.45 -9.82
C VAL A 331 17.32 -24.77 -9.28
N ALA A 332 16.24 -25.31 -9.85
CA ALA A 332 15.72 -26.62 -9.47
C ALA A 332 16.68 -27.76 -9.83
N GLU A 333 17.39 -27.68 -10.96
CA GLU A 333 18.42 -28.65 -11.32
C GLU A 333 19.60 -28.60 -10.33
N LEU A 334 20.00 -27.40 -9.88
CA LEU A 334 20.99 -27.24 -8.82
C LEU A 334 20.52 -27.90 -7.50
N ASP A 335 19.31 -27.60 -7.03
CA ASP A 335 18.76 -28.20 -5.81
C ASP A 335 18.69 -29.75 -5.88
N LEU A 336 18.45 -30.30 -7.07
CA LEU A 336 18.38 -31.74 -7.31
C LEU A 336 19.76 -32.43 -7.32
N LYS A 337 20.86 -31.72 -7.62
CA LYS A 337 22.22 -32.31 -7.62
C LYS A 337 22.60 -32.88 -6.26
N ASP A 338 22.23 -32.20 -5.19
CA ASP A 338 22.57 -32.57 -3.82
C ASP A 338 21.50 -33.45 -3.14
N THR A 339 20.36 -33.64 -3.80
CA THR A 339 19.27 -34.48 -3.28
C THR A 339 19.63 -35.97 -3.41
N GLN A 340 19.71 -36.67 -2.27
CA GLN A 340 20.05 -38.09 -2.18
C GLN A 340 18.80 -38.99 -2.22
N GLU A 341 17.71 -38.58 -1.57
CA GLU A 341 16.49 -39.40 -1.46
C GLU A 341 15.33 -38.82 -2.28
N ALA A 342 14.69 -39.65 -3.11
CA ALA A 342 13.56 -39.26 -3.95
C ALA A 342 12.36 -38.70 -3.16
N ASN A 343 12.16 -39.16 -1.93
CA ASN A 343 11.10 -38.71 -1.01
C ASN A 343 11.32 -37.28 -0.46
N THR A 344 12.47 -36.64 -0.68
CA THR A 344 12.79 -35.27 -0.20
C THR A 344 12.73 -34.21 -1.31
N VAL A 345 12.58 -34.64 -2.57
CA VAL A 345 12.55 -33.77 -3.75
C VAL A 345 11.54 -32.64 -3.59
N PHE A 346 12.04 -31.40 -3.66
CA PHE A 346 11.29 -30.15 -3.53
C PHE A 346 10.42 -30.03 -2.26
N ARG A 347 10.72 -30.77 -1.18
CA ARG A 347 10.01 -30.64 0.11
C ARG A 347 10.62 -29.59 1.04
N GLY A 348 11.88 -29.22 0.83
CA GLY A 348 12.59 -28.19 1.60
C GLY A 348 12.18 -26.76 1.22
N ASN A 349 12.75 -25.77 1.93
CA ASN A 349 12.59 -24.34 1.66
C ASN A 349 13.77 -23.80 0.82
N SER A 350 13.88 -24.29 -0.41
CA SER A 350 14.92 -23.85 -1.37
C SER A 350 14.47 -22.66 -2.21
N LEU A 351 15.40 -22.03 -2.92
CA LEU A 351 15.09 -20.94 -3.85
C LEU A 351 14.10 -21.37 -4.93
N ALA A 352 14.28 -22.56 -5.54
CA ALA A 352 13.34 -23.07 -6.54
C ALA A 352 11.93 -23.18 -5.94
N THR A 353 11.81 -23.75 -4.73
CA THR A 353 10.50 -23.93 -4.09
C THR A 353 9.80 -22.60 -3.79
N ARG A 354 10.54 -21.60 -3.29
CA ARG A 354 10.01 -20.27 -2.99
C ARG A 354 9.59 -19.53 -4.26
N CYS A 355 10.38 -19.64 -5.34
CA CYS A 355 10.03 -19.03 -6.62
C CYS A 355 8.72 -19.59 -7.19
N VAL A 356 8.53 -20.91 -7.09
CA VAL A 356 7.30 -21.58 -7.55
C VAL A 356 6.12 -21.17 -6.68
N ASP A 357 6.28 -21.08 -5.36
CA ASP A 357 5.22 -20.65 -4.43
C ASP A 357 4.73 -19.22 -4.75
N GLU A 358 5.65 -18.27 -4.91
CA GLU A 358 5.29 -16.89 -5.27
C GLU A 358 4.69 -16.80 -6.68
N MET A 359 5.19 -17.59 -7.64
CA MET A 359 4.60 -17.68 -8.98
C MET A 359 3.16 -18.18 -8.93
N MET A 360 2.89 -19.26 -8.18
CA MET A 360 1.55 -19.81 -8.03
C MET A 360 0.59 -18.81 -7.36
N LYS A 361 1.06 -18.04 -6.37
CA LYS A 361 0.25 -16.96 -5.75
C LYS A 361 -0.11 -15.84 -6.74
N ILE A 362 0.78 -15.51 -7.67
CA ILE A 362 0.55 -14.45 -8.67
C ILE A 362 -0.34 -14.94 -9.82
N VAL A 363 0.05 -16.06 -10.44
CA VAL A 363 -0.52 -16.57 -11.69
C VAL A 363 -1.75 -17.44 -11.43
N GLY A 364 -1.72 -18.21 -10.36
CA GLY A 364 -2.78 -19.12 -9.96
C GLY A 364 -3.93 -18.48 -9.18
N LYS A 365 -3.88 -17.17 -8.88
CA LYS A 365 -4.91 -16.49 -8.07
C LYS A 365 -6.33 -16.68 -8.62
N HIS A 366 -6.53 -16.48 -9.92
CA HIS A 366 -7.85 -16.67 -10.54
C HIS A 366 -8.26 -18.14 -10.56
N TYR A 367 -7.32 -19.03 -10.89
CA TYR A 367 -7.52 -20.47 -10.89
C TYR A 367 -8.01 -20.97 -9.52
N LEU A 368 -7.37 -20.56 -8.41
CA LEU A 368 -7.85 -20.88 -7.06
C LEU A 368 -9.26 -20.36 -6.80
N LYS A 369 -9.54 -19.12 -7.21
CA LYS A 369 -10.84 -18.51 -6.97
C LYS A 369 -11.96 -19.28 -7.67
N VAL A 370 -11.78 -19.65 -8.94
CA VAL A 370 -12.80 -20.41 -9.68
C VAL A 370 -12.96 -21.82 -9.11
N THR A 371 -11.85 -22.48 -8.76
CA THR A 371 -11.86 -23.87 -8.28
C THR A 371 -12.40 -24.00 -6.85
N LEU A 372 -11.97 -23.15 -5.92
CA LEU A 372 -12.22 -23.35 -4.48
C LEU A 372 -13.27 -22.42 -3.88
N LYS A 373 -13.44 -21.20 -4.41
CA LYS A 373 -14.29 -20.20 -3.75
C LYS A 373 -15.73 -20.68 -3.55
N PRO A 374 -16.42 -21.30 -4.53
CA PRO A 374 -17.80 -21.74 -4.34
C PRO A 374 -17.95 -22.74 -3.19
N VAL A 375 -17.02 -23.70 -3.08
CA VAL A 375 -17.06 -24.72 -2.01
C VAL A 375 -16.68 -24.12 -0.66
N ILE A 376 -15.73 -23.19 -0.62
CA ILE A 376 -15.36 -22.49 0.62
C ILE A 376 -16.50 -21.58 1.09
N ASP A 377 -17.21 -20.92 0.18
CA ASP A 377 -18.35 -20.07 0.54
C ASP A 377 -19.47 -20.91 1.19
N GLU A 378 -19.80 -22.07 0.61
CA GLU A 378 -20.74 -23.02 1.22
C GLU A 378 -20.31 -23.48 2.62
N ILE A 379 -19.06 -23.87 2.81
CA ILE A 379 -18.54 -24.31 4.11
C ILE A 379 -18.69 -23.19 5.17
N CYS A 380 -18.47 -21.94 4.77
CA CYS A 380 -18.53 -20.80 5.68
C CYS A 380 -19.96 -20.30 5.93
N GLU A 381 -20.86 -20.44 4.96
CA GLU A 381 -22.26 -19.99 5.07
C GLU A 381 -23.15 -21.03 5.75
N SER A 382 -22.83 -22.32 5.63
CA SER A 382 -23.53 -23.43 6.26
C SER A 382 -22.56 -24.37 6.99
N PRO A 383 -21.91 -23.91 8.08
CA PRO A 383 -20.91 -24.70 8.77
C PRO A 383 -21.56 -25.93 9.43
N LYS A 384 -21.04 -27.11 9.07
CA LYS A 384 -21.42 -28.39 9.69
C LYS A 384 -20.33 -28.84 10.66
N PRO A 385 -20.68 -29.46 11.80
CA PRO A 385 -19.68 -30.01 12.72
C PRO A 385 -18.91 -31.15 12.03
N CYS A 386 -17.58 -31.05 12.09
CA CYS A 386 -16.65 -31.97 11.43
C CYS A 386 -15.54 -32.42 12.39
N GLU A 387 -15.67 -32.17 13.70
CA GLU A 387 -14.65 -32.58 14.67
C GLU A 387 -14.70 -34.10 14.85
N ILE A 388 -13.56 -34.74 14.65
CA ILE A 388 -13.38 -36.20 14.72
C ILE A 388 -12.26 -36.60 15.69
N ASP A 389 -11.59 -35.63 16.32
CA ASP A 389 -10.61 -35.87 17.38
C ASP A 389 -11.35 -36.16 18.70
N PRO A 390 -11.24 -37.39 19.26
CA PRO A 390 -11.97 -37.77 20.47
C PRO A 390 -11.73 -36.85 21.66
N VAL A 391 -10.58 -36.17 21.73
CA VAL A 391 -10.20 -35.29 22.84
C VAL A 391 -10.85 -33.90 22.72
N LYS A 392 -11.34 -33.53 21.53
CA LYS A 392 -11.90 -32.20 21.24
C LYS A 392 -13.41 -32.19 21.06
N LEU A 393 -14.04 -33.37 21.11
CA LEU A 393 -15.49 -33.51 21.06
C LEU A 393 -16.12 -32.91 22.32
N ARG A 394 -17.27 -32.27 22.13
CA ARG A 394 -18.13 -31.78 23.21
C ARG A 394 -19.13 -32.86 23.61
N GLU A 395 -19.66 -32.75 24.83
CA GLU A 395 -20.75 -33.62 25.27
C GLU A 395 -21.96 -33.48 24.33
N GLY A 396 -22.38 -34.59 23.72
CA GLY A 396 -23.48 -34.63 22.75
C GLY A 396 -23.05 -34.64 21.27
N ASP A 397 -21.76 -34.51 20.95
CA ASP A 397 -21.26 -34.63 19.58
C ASP A 397 -21.35 -36.08 19.07
N ASN A 398 -21.74 -36.24 17.80
CA ASN A 398 -21.78 -37.53 17.12
C ASN A 398 -20.61 -37.65 16.13
N VAL A 399 -19.63 -38.48 16.47
CA VAL A 399 -18.40 -38.65 15.68
C VAL A 399 -18.69 -39.19 14.29
N ASP A 400 -19.61 -40.15 14.16
CA ASP A 400 -19.94 -40.77 12.87
C ASP A 400 -20.58 -39.74 11.93
N MET A 401 -21.51 -38.92 12.44
CA MET A 401 -22.11 -37.82 11.68
C MET A 401 -21.07 -36.75 11.30
N ASN A 402 -20.17 -36.40 12.22
CA ASN A 402 -19.09 -35.44 11.95
C ASN A 402 -18.12 -35.98 10.88
N MET A 403 -17.86 -37.28 10.88
CA MET A 403 -17.03 -37.97 9.91
C MET A 403 -17.68 -37.98 8.52
N GLU A 404 -18.99 -38.20 8.44
CA GLU A 404 -19.77 -38.09 7.19
C GLU A 404 -19.77 -36.65 6.64
N ASN A 405 -19.96 -35.65 7.51
CA ASN A 405 -19.88 -34.24 7.13
C ASN A 405 -18.49 -33.87 6.58
N LEU A 406 -17.43 -34.30 7.27
CA LEU A 406 -16.06 -34.08 6.81
C LEU A 406 -15.80 -34.78 5.48
N ARG A 407 -16.28 -36.02 5.31
CA ARG A 407 -16.15 -36.78 4.06
C ARG A 407 -16.83 -36.07 2.89
N TYR A 408 -18.04 -35.54 3.11
CA TYR A 408 -18.78 -34.77 2.12
C TYR A 408 -17.97 -33.55 1.65
N TYR A 409 -17.42 -32.75 2.56
CA TYR A 409 -16.63 -31.58 2.19
C TYR A 409 -15.32 -31.94 1.50
N VAL A 410 -14.61 -32.97 1.97
CA VAL A 410 -13.36 -33.43 1.35
C VAL A 410 -13.61 -33.94 -0.07
N ASP A 411 -14.65 -34.76 -0.30
CA ASP A 411 -14.99 -35.25 -1.63
C ASP A 411 -15.34 -34.10 -2.59
N LYS A 412 -16.10 -33.11 -2.11
CA LYS A 412 -16.47 -31.92 -2.90
C LYS A 412 -15.24 -31.11 -3.30
N VAL A 413 -14.38 -30.75 -2.34
CA VAL A 413 -13.15 -30.00 -2.61
C VAL A 413 -12.22 -30.79 -3.54
N PHE A 414 -12.01 -32.08 -3.28
CA PHE A 414 -11.16 -32.93 -4.10
C PHE A 414 -11.66 -33.01 -5.55
N ARG A 415 -12.97 -33.21 -5.73
CA ARG A 415 -13.59 -33.29 -7.06
C ARG A 415 -13.42 -32.00 -7.86
N GLU A 416 -13.67 -30.84 -7.24
CA GLU A 416 -13.47 -29.54 -7.93
C GLU A 416 -12.00 -29.33 -8.33
N ILE A 417 -11.05 -29.72 -7.46
CA ILE A 417 -9.62 -29.66 -7.79
C ILE A 417 -9.29 -30.53 -9.01
N VAL A 418 -9.63 -31.83 -8.99
CA VAL A 418 -9.27 -32.75 -10.08
C VAL A 418 -9.91 -32.33 -11.41
N ARG A 419 -11.17 -31.85 -11.39
CA ARG A 419 -11.86 -31.39 -12.62
C ARG A 419 -11.29 -30.10 -13.19
N SER A 420 -10.54 -29.34 -12.38
CA SER A 420 -9.99 -28.05 -12.78
C SER A 420 -8.69 -28.15 -13.61
N SER A 421 -8.12 -29.34 -13.83
CA SER A 421 -6.84 -29.53 -14.54
C SER A 421 -6.74 -28.83 -15.90
N ILE A 422 -7.85 -28.71 -16.62
CA ILE A 422 -7.95 -28.07 -17.93
C ILE A 422 -7.76 -26.55 -17.84
N SER A 423 -8.20 -25.95 -16.73
CA SER A 423 -8.15 -24.50 -16.49
C SER A 423 -6.84 -24.05 -15.81
N CYS A 424 -5.89 -24.97 -15.59
CA CYS A 424 -4.60 -24.64 -15.00
C CYS A 424 -3.81 -23.67 -15.91
N PRO A 425 -3.28 -22.55 -15.38
CA PRO A 425 -2.54 -21.58 -16.19
C PRO A 425 -1.34 -22.20 -16.91
N THR A 426 -1.16 -21.88 -18.20
CA THR A 426 -0.08 -22.44 -19.04
C THR A 426 1.30 -22.29 -18.42
N LEU A 427 1.61 -21.13 -17.82
CA LEU A 427 2.90 -20.90 -17.18
C LEU A 427 3.14 -21.84 -15.98
N MET A 428 2.10 -22.16 -15.22
CA MET A 428 2.20 -23.16 -14.14
C MET A 428 2.49 -24.53 -14.76
N CYS A 429 1.80 -24.88 -15.85
CA CYS A 429 2.05 -26.13 -16.57
C CYS A 429 3.49 -26.26 -17.08
N ASP A 430 4.04 -25.21 -17.67
CA ASP A 430 5.43 -25.19 -18.17
C ASP A 430 6.44 -25.43 -17.04
N VAL A 431 6.23 -24.80 -15.89
CA VAL A 431 7.08 -24.99 -14.70
C VAL A 431 6.93 -26.40 -14.15
N PHE A 432 5.70 -26.92 -14.01
CA PHE A 432 5.46 -28.27 -13.51
C PHE A 432 6.01 -29.34 -14.45
N TYR A 433 5.90 -29.16 -15.76
CA TYR A 433 6.53 -30.02 -16.76
C TYR A 433 8.06 -30.06 -16.57
N SER A 434 8.69 -28.89 -16.44
CA SER A 434 10.13 -28.78 -16.22
C SER A 434 10.57 -29.49 -14.94
N LEU A 435 9.90 -29.24 -13.81
CA LEU A 435 10.19 -29.87 -12.52
C LEU A 435 10.01 -31.39 -12.56
N ARG A 436 8.93 -31.86 -13.21
CA ARG A 436 8.66 -33.28 -13.43
C ARG A 436 9.79 -33.95 -14.23
N HIS A 437 10.19 -33.32 -15.33
CA HIS A 437 11.24 -33.83 -16.20
C HIS A 437 12.59 -33.90 -15.48
N LEU A 438 12.96 -32.85 -14.74
CA LEU A 438 14.20 -32.79 -13.96
C LEU A 438 14.23 -33.87 -12.86
N ALA A 439 13.12 -34.06 -12.14
CA ALA A 439 13.01 -35.09 -11.11
C ALA A 439 13.13 -36.51 -11.70
N ALA A 440 12.46 -36.78 -12.82
CA ALA A 440 12.52 -38.07 -13.51
C ALA A 440 13.94 -38.36 -14.05
N LYS A 441 14.64 -37.33 -14.56
CA LYS A 441 16.03 -37.43 -15.01
C LYS A 441 16.99 -37.77 -13.86
N ARG A 442 16.77 -37.17 -12.68
CA ARG A 442 17.62 -37.40 -11.49
C ARG A 442 17.40 -38.79 -10.87
N PHE A 443 16.16 -39.28 -10.85
CA PHE A 443 15.78 -40.54 -10.22
C PHE A 443 15.06 -41.47 -11.21
N PRO A 444 15.76 -41.98 -12.25
CA PRO A 444 15.13 -42.78 -13.31
C PRO A 444 14.57 -44.13 -12.81
N ASN A 445 15.09 -44.62 -11.68
CA ASN A 445 14.69 -45.89 -11.08
C ASN A 445 13.43 -45.78 -10.19
N ASP A 446 12.96 -44.56 -9.90
CA ASP A 446 11.73 -44.33 -9.12
C ASP A 446 10.69 -43.61 -9.99
N PRO A 447 9.76 -44.34 -10.64
CA PRO A 447 8.75 -43.72 -11.49
C PRO A 447 7.72 -42.88 -10.72
N HIS A 448 7.69 -42.94 -9.39
CA HIS A 448 6.79 -42.14 -8.57
C HIS A 448 7.30 -40.71 -8.33
N VAL A 449 8.62 -40.50 -8.39
CA VAL A 449 9.26 -39.21 -8.11
C VAL A 449 8.72 -38.08 -8.99
N GLN A 450 8.40 -38.40 -10.25
CA GLN A 450 7.91 -37.45 -11.25
C GLN A 450 6.54 -36.86 -10.84
N TYR A 451 5.69 -37.66 -10.20
CA TYR A 451 4.38 -37.22 -9.71
C TYR A 451 4.50 -36.52 -8.36
N SER A 452 5.34 -37.03 -7.45
CA SER A 452 5.54 -36.39 -6.15
C SER A 452 6.19 -35.01 -6.25
N ALA A 453 7.05 -34.79 -7.26
CA ALA A 453 7.70 -33.51 -7.51
C ALA A 453 6.71 -32.38 -7.86
N VAL A 454 5.62 -32.70 -8.57
CA VAL A 454 4.57 -31.74 -8.92
C VAL A 454 3.47 -31.66 -7.85
N SER A 455 3.11 -32.81 -7.29
CA SER A 455 2.07 -32.93 -6.25
C SER A 455 2.36 -32.06 -5.01
N SER A 456 3.63 -31.99 -4.58
CA SER A 456 4.03 -31.17 -3.44
C SER A 456 3.75 -29.68 -3.63
N PHE A 457 3.83 -29.17 -4.86
CA PHE A 457 3.48 -27.79 -5.14
C PHE A 457 1.96 -27.61 -5.23
N VAL A 458 1.30 -28.39 -6.07
CA VAL A 458 -0.10 -28.14 -6.42
C VAL A 458 -1.05 -28.48 -5.27
N PHE A 459 -0.88 -29.64 -4.62
CA PHE A 459 -1.76 -30.05 -3.52
C PHE A 459 -1.30 -29.48 -2.19
N LEU A 460 -0.02 -29.64 -1.84
CA LEU A 460 0.47 -29.30 -0.50
C LEU A 460 0.70 -27.79 -0.32
N ARG A 461 1.33 -27.10 -1.28
CA ARG A 461 1.70 -25.67 -1.12
C ARG A 461 0.70 -24.68 -1.72
N PHE A 462 -0.23 -25.14 -2.54
CA PHE A 462 -1.17 -24.29 -3.24
C PHE A 462 -2.62 -24.52 -2.81
N PHE A 463 -3.25 -25.63 -3.20
CA PHE A 463 -4.66 -25.87 -2.87
C PHE A 463 -4.90 -26.04 -1.38
N ALA A 464 -4.12 -26.88 -0.69
CA ALA A 464 -4.33 -27.14 0.72
C ALA A 464 -4.09 -25.90 1.59
N VAL A 465 -3.07 -25.10 1.28
CA VAL A 465 -2.81 -23.83 1.98
C VAL A 465 -3.95 -22.85 1.76
N ALA A 466 -4.48 -22.76 0.53
CA ALA A 466 -5.62 -21.90 0.21
C ALA A 466 -6.91 -22.33 0.93
N VAL A 467 -7.13 -23.64 1.13
CA VAL A 467 -8.25 -24.15 1.94
C VAL A 467 -8.08 -23.79 3.42
N VAL A 468 -6.89 -23.97 3.98
CA VAL A 468 -6.63 -23.66 5.40
C VAL A 468 -6.68 -22.17 5.71
N SER A 469 -6.22 -21.33 4.78
CA SER A 469 -6.11 -19.87 4.96
C SER A 469 -6.77 -19.11 3.81
N PRO A 470 -8.10 -19.18 3.66
CA PRO A 470 -8.81 -18.61 2.49
C PRO A 470 -8.70 -17.09 2.41
N HIS A 471 -8.52 -16.39 3.52
CA HIS A 471 -8.34 -14.93 3.56
C HIS A 471 -7.03 -14.50 2.88
N THR A 472 -5.92 -15.22 3.12
CA THR A 472 -4.60 -14.91 2.55
C THR A 472 -4.59 -15.01 1.03
N PHE A 473 -5.46 -15.85 0.46
CA PHE A 473 -5.64 -16.02 -0.98
C PHE A 473 -6.81 -15.21 -1.56
N HIS A 474 -7.42 -14.32 -0.76
CA HIS A 474 -8.58 -13.50 -1.13
C HIS A 474 -9.81 -14.32 -1.60
N LEU A 475 -9.97 -15.53 -1.08
CA LEU A 475 -11.18 -16.34 -1.28
C LEU A 475 -12.31 -15.86 -0.38
N ARG A 476 -11.96 -15.28 0.78
CA ARG A 476 -12.87 -14.67 1.76
C ARG A 476 -12.34 -13.30 2.22
N PRO A 477 -13.22 -12.34 2.54
CA PRO A 477 -12.82 -11.01 3.02
C PRO A 477 -12.35 -10.99 4.49
N HIS A 478 -12.82 -11.93 5.30
CA HIS A 478 -12.55 -12.00 6.73
C HIS A 478 -12.05 -13.39 7.15
N HIS A 479 -11.38 -13.46 8.30
CA HIS A 479 -10.99 -14.73 8.91
C HIS A 479 -12.23 -15.56 9.29
N PRO A 480 -12.27 -16.87 9.00
CA PRO A 480 -13.32 -17.75 9.49
C PRO A 480 -13.34 -17.80 11.03
N ASP A 481 -14.49 -18.08 11.61
CA ASP A 481 -14.60 -18.36 13.05
C ASP A 481 -13.83 -19.64 13.44
N ALA A 482 -13.64 -19.86 14.75
CA ALA A 482 -12.84 -20.97 15.26
C ALA A 482 -13.31 -22.36 14.80
N GLN A 483 -14.63 -22.58 14.69
CA GLN A 483 -15.20 -23.86 14.27
C GLN A 483 -14.99 -24.08 12.77
N THR A 484 -15.25 -23.06 11.96
CA THR A 484 -15.03 -23.11 10.51
C THR A 484 -13.54 -23.27 10.19
N SER A 485 -12.66 -22.55 10.90
CA SER A 485 -11.21 -22.69 10.76
C SER A 485 -10.72 -24.10 11.08
N ARG A 486 -11.31 -24.75 12.11
CA ARG A 486 -11.00 -26.15 12.43
C ARG A 486 -11.45 -27.11 11.32
N THR A 487 -12.65 -26.91 10.79
CA THR A 487 -13.19 -27.69 9.66
C THR A 487 -12.30 -27.58 8.43
N LEU A 488 -11.92 -26.35 8.04
CA LEU A 488 -11.01 -26.09 6.92
C LEU A 488 -9.63 -26.72 7.14
N THR A 489 -9.15 -26.77 8.38
CA THR A 489 -7.89 -27.45 8.74
C THR A 489 -7.96 -28.95 8.49
N LEU A 490 -9.04 -29.61 8.88
CA LEU A 490 -9.25 -31.04 8.65
C LEU A 490 -9.38 -31.35 7.16
N ILE A 491 -10.14 -30.53 6.41
CA ILE A 491 -10.27 -30.66 4.96
C ILE A 491 -8.91 -30.50 4.29
N SER A 492 -8.16 -29.45 4.62
CA SER A 492 -6.82 -29.21 4.07
C SER A 492 -5.88 -30.39 4.32
N LYS A 493 -5.81 -30.90 5.55
CA LYS A 493 -5.02 -32.10 5.87
C LYS A 493 -5.43 -33.29 5.02
N ALA A 494 -6.73 -33.49 4.82
CA ALA A 494 -7.21 -34.57 3.98
C ALA A 494 -6.79 -34.41 2.51
N ILE A 495 -6.96 -33.21 1.94
CA ILE A 495 -6.54 -32.89 0.57
C ILE A 495 -5.02 -33.05 0.39
N GLN A 496 -4.20 -32.67 1.38
CA GLN A 496 -2.75 -32.90 1.37
C GLN A 496 -2.42 -34.39 1.28
N THR A 497 -3.07 -35.22 2.10
CA THR A 497 -2.87 -36.67 2.10
C THR A 497 -3.34 -37.31 0.80
N LEU A 498 -4.52 -36.94 0.30
CA LEU A 498 -5.08 -37.48 -0.96
C LEU A 498 -4.20 -37.10 -2.15
N GLY A 499 -3.71 -35.85 -2.19
CA GLY A 499 -2.84 -35.34 -3.24
C GLY A 499 -1.43 -35.93 -3.20
N SER A 500 -0.95 -36.34 -2.02
CA SER A 500 0.37 -36.94 -1.82
C SER A 500 0.42 -38.34 -2.44
N TRP A 501 1.09 -38.44 -3.59
CA TRP A 501 1.19 -39.68 -4.36
C TRP A 501 1.68 -40.86 -3.49
N GLY A 502 0.88 -41.94 -3.44
CA GLY A 502 1.20 -43.16 -2.70
C GLY A 502 0.95 -43.12 -1.17
N SER A 503 0.38 -42.03 -0.62
CA SER A 503 0.14 -41.89 0.83
C SER A 503 -0.98 -42.78 1.39
N LEU A 504 -1.90 -43.24 0.54
CA LEU A 504 -3.04 -44.08 0.94
C LEU A 504 -2.76 -45.59 0.81
N THR A 505 -1.50 -45.97 0.53
CA THR A 505 -1.10 -47.38 0.48
C THR A 505 -1.19 -48.04 1.87
N LYS A 506 -1.61 -49.31 1.91
CA LYS A 506 -1.81 -50.05 3.18
C LYS A 506 -0.59 -50.03 4.12
N SER A 507 0.63 -49.99 3.57
CA SER A 507 1.88 -49.96 4.36
C SER A 507 2.21 -48.58 4.97
N LYS A 508 1.71 -47.47 4.40
CA LYS A 508 1.93 -46.12 4.92
C LYS A 508 0.84 -45.68 5.90
N LEU A 509 -0.39 -46.18 5.76
CA LEU A 509 -1.48 -45.82 6.68
C LEU A 509 -1.20 -46.28 8.13
N SER A 510 -0.49 -47.39 8.32
CA SER A 510 -0.05 -47.88 9.63
C SER A 510 1.01 -47.00 10.31
N SER A 511 1.61 -46.04 9.61
CA SER A 511 2.67 -45.15 10.11
C SER A 511 2.20 -43.73 10.46
N PHE A 512 0.90 -43.45 10.37
CA PHE A 512 0.35 -42.11 10.66
C PHE A 512 0.44 -41.78 12.16
N LYS A 513 0.92 -40.57 12.46
CA LYS A 513 1.04 -40.05 13.83
C LYS A 513 -0.32 -39.68 14.46
N GLU A 514 -1.33 -39.35 13.65
CA GLU A 514 -2.66 -38.95 14.10
C GLU A 514 -3.66 -40.10 13.92
N MET A 515 -3.71 -41.02 14.89
CA MET A 515 -4.52 -42.25 14.80
C MET A 515 -6.01 -42.02 14.51
N PHE A 516 -6.59 -40.90 14.98
CA PHE A 516 -7.99 -40.56 14.73
C PHE A 516 -8.30 -40.27 13.25
N MET A 517 -7.32 -39.78 12.48
CA MET A 517 -7.46 -39.55 11.04
C MET A 517 -7.36 -40.84 10.23
N CYS A 518 -6.78 -41.91 10.78
CA CYS A 518 -6.57 -43.16 10.05
C CYS A 518 -7.89 -43.79 9.60
N GLU A 519 -8.90 -43.80 10.47
CA GLU A 519 -10.22 -44.35 10.13
C GLU A 519 -10.90 -43.54 9.03
N PHE A 520 -10.74 -42.21 9.08
CA PHE A 520 -11.21 -41.31 8.03
C PHE A 520 -10.55 -41.60 6.69
N PHE A 521 -9.22 -41.77 6.64
CA PHE A 521 -8.50 -42.03 5.40
C PHE A 521 -8.81 -43.41 4.78
N LYS A 522 -9.23 -44.41 5.58
CA LYS A 522 -9.71 -45.69 5.03
C LYS A 522 -10.89 -45.50 4.06
N THR A 523 -11.72 -44.49 4.28
CA THR A 523 -12.88 -44.18 3.42
C THR A 523 -12.51 -43.64 2.03
N PHE A 524 -11.22 -43.35 1.79
CA PHE A 524 -10.68 -42.84 0.52
C PHE A 524 -9.64 -43.78 -0.11
N GLN A 525 -9.48 -45.01 0.39
CA GLN A 525 -8.51 -45.99 -0.15
C GLN A 525 -8.87 -46.54 -1.55
N GLU A 526 -9.97 -46.09 -2.14
CA GLU A 526 -10.39 -46.53 -3.46
C GLU A 526 -9.39 -46.08 -4.54
N GLU A 527 -9.06 -47.00 -5.45
CA GLU A 527 -8.07 -46.78 -6.53
C GLU A 527 -8.41 -45.56 -7.41
N LYS A 528 -9.71 -45.26 -7.57
CA LYS A 528 -10.24 -44.11 -8.30
C LYS A 528 -9.62 -42.77 -7.87
N PHE A 529 -9.34 -42.57 -6.59
CA PHE A 529 -8.76 -41.31 -6.09
C PHE A 529 -7.31 -41.17 -6.56
N THR A 530 -6.55 -42.26 -6.54
CA THR A 530 -5.15 -42.28 -6.99
C THR A 530 -5.08 -42.05 -8.50
N GLU A 531 -5.93 -42.70 -9.29
CA GLU A 531 -6.00 -42.48 -10.75
C GLU A 531 -6.41 -41.04 -11.10
N SER A 532 -7.37 -40.47 -10.36
CA SER A 532 -7.81 -39.09 -10.52
C SER A 532 -6.68 -38.09 -10.27
N VAL A 533 -5.90 -38.29 -9.20
CA VAL A 533 -4.70 -37.47 -8.93
C VAL A 533 -3.67 -37.66 -10.02
N LYS A 534 -3.42 -38.89 -10.49
CA LYS A 534 -2.45 -39.16 -11.56
C LYS A 534 -2.79 -38.37 -12.81
N LYS A 535 -4.04 -38.52 -13.27
CA LYS A 535 -4.57 -37.83 -14.45
C LYS A 535 -4.47 -36.32 -14.30
N PHE A 536 -4.86 -35.79 -13.14
CA PHE A 536 -4.72 -34.37 -12.86
C PHE A 536 -3.26 -33.91 -12.96
N LEU A 537 -2.31 -34.63 -12.35
CA LEU A 537 -0.89 -34.30 -12.39
C LEU A 537 -0.32 -34.38 -13.80
N ASP A 538 -0.73 -35.36 -14.61
CA ASP A 538 -0.38 -35.45 -16.02
C ASP A 538 -0.90 -34.24 -16.81
N ASP A 539 -2.19 -33.91 -16.65
CA ASP A 539 -2.83 -32.80 -17.37
C ASP A 539 -2.22 -31.43 -17.05
N VAL A 540 -1.79 -31.20 -15.80
CA VAL A 540 -1.18 -29.93 -15.36
C VAL A 540 0.34 -29.90 -15.51
N SER A 541 0.97 -30.98 -15.95
CA SER A 541 2.41 -31.03 -16.26
C SER A 541 2.66 -31.41 -17.72
N SER A 542 1.74 -31.05 -18.61
CA SER A 542 1.85 -31.25 -20.07
C SER A 542 2.11 -29.92 -20.78
N THR A 543 2.87 -29.97 -21.88
CA THR A 543 3.22 -28.80 -22.74
C THR A 543 2.33 -28.68 -23.97
N GLU A 544 1.31 -29.53 -24.11
CA GLU A 544 0.33 -29.41 -25.20
C GLU A 544 -0.43 -28.10 -25.03
N SER A 545 -0.36 -27.25 -26.06
CA SER A 545 -1.02 -25.96 -26.10
C SER A 545 -2.54 -26.16 -25.98
N LYS A 546 -3.06 -26.09 -24.76
CA LYS A 546 -4.49 -25.82 -24.54
C LYS A 546 -4.68 -24.42 -25.10
N GLU A 547 -5.26 -24.31 -26.30
CA GLU A 547 -5.68 -23.00 -26.81
C GLU A 547 -6.44 -22.29 -25.68
N PRO A 548 -6.13 -21.02 -25.36
CA PRO A 548 -6.96 -20.27 -24.46
C PRO A 548 -8.31 -20.16 -25.15
N SER A 549 -9.26 -21.01 -24.76
CA SER A 549 -10.63 -20.89 -25.22
C SER A 549 -11.02 -19.44 -24.92
N GLY A 550 -11.39 -18.70 -25.96
CA GLY A 550 -11.80 -17.29 -25.88
C GLY A 550 -12.98 -17.03 -24.93
N LEU A 551 -13.44 -18.07 -24.24
CA LEU A 551 -14.53 -18.16 -23.28
C LEU A 551 -14.06 -18.14 -21.81
N SER A 552 -12.84 -17.71 -21.47
CA SER A 552 -12.55 -17.41 -20.06
C SER A 552 -13.50 -16.29 -19.59
N GLU A 553 -14.24 -16.51 -18.51
CA GLU A 553 -15.00 -15.41 -17.91
C GLU A 553 -14.04 -14.26 -17.53
N PRO A 554 -14.47 -12.98 -17.64
CA PRO A 554 -13.66 -11.85 -17.22
C PRO A 554 -13.29 -12.00 -15.74
N VAL A 555 -12.00 -12.01 -15.40
CA VAL A 555 -11.54 -12.11 -14.01
C VAL A 555 -11.95 -10.84 -13.28
N HIS A 556 -12.84 -10.90 -12.30
CA HIS A 556 -13.19 -9.75 -11.48
C HIS A 556 -12.02 -9.31 -10.59
N LEU A 557 -11.56 -8.07 -10.75
CA LEU A 557 -10.37 -7.54 -10.09
C LEU A 557 -10.68 -6.54 -8.97
N LYS A 558 -11.61 -5.61 -9.20
CA LYS A 558 -12.01 -4.59 -8.22
C LYS A 558 -13.38 -4.04 -8.56
N GLU A 559 -14.20 -3.76 -7.54
CA GLU A 559 -15.44 -3.01 -7.69
C GLU A 559 -15.61 -1.99 -6.57
N GLY A 560 -16.52 -1.04 -6.75
CA GLY A 560 -16.84 -0.05 -5.73
C GLY A 560 -17.58 1.17 -6.28
N GLU A 561 -18.13 1.97 -5.37
CA GLU A 561 -18.83 3.20 -5.73
C GLU A 561 -17.88 4.38 -5.94
N MET A 562 -18.01 5.06 -7.08
CA MET A 562 -17.31 6.31 -7.38
C MET A 562 -18.23 7.29 -8.10
N TYR A 563 -17.80 8.54 -8.27
CA TYR A 563 -18.56 9.56 -9.00
C TYR A 563 -17.94 9.81 -10.38
N LYS A 564 -18.70 9.59 -11.45
CA LYS A 564 -18.28 10.03 -12.80
C LYS A 564 -18.82 11.41 -13.15
N ARG A 565 -18.08 12.16 -13.95
CA ARG A 565 -18.60 13.36 -14.60
C ARG A 565 -19.59 12.99 -15.71
N ALA A 566 -20.73 13.68 -15.79
CA ALA A 566 -21.67 13.49 -16.89
C ALA A 566 -21.07 13.98 -18.22
N GLN A 567 -21.00 13.07 -19.19
CA GLN A 567 -20.67 13.36 -20.59
C GLN A 567 -22.01 13.52 -21.34
N GLY A 568 -22.65 14.69 -21.23
CA GLY A 568 -23.93 14.95 -21.90
C GLY A 568 -23.76 15.16 -23.41
N ARG A 569 -24.66 14.57 -24.22
CA ARG A 569 -24.74 14.75 -25.69
C ARG A 569 -25.38 16.09 -26.12
N THR A 570 -26.00 16.85 -25.21
CA THR A 570 -26.69 18.11 -25.52
C THR A 570 -25.90 19.33 -25.04
N ARG A 571 -25.85 20.39 -25.86
CA ARG A 571 -25.08 21.63 -25.60
C ARG A 571 -25.61 22.48 -24.42
N ILE A 572 -26.77 22.15 -23.83
CA ILE A 572 -27.54 23.06 -22.94
C ILE A 572 -27.75 22.47 -21.51
N GLY A 573 -27.28 21.27 -21.19
CA GLY A 573 -27.46 20.65 -19.85
C GLY A 573 -26.31 20.91 -18.86
N LYS A 574 -26.64 21.12 -17.57
CA LYS A 574 -25.63 21.17 -16.48
C LYS A 574 -24.89 19.83 -16.37
N LYS A 575 -23.58 19.83 -16.62
CA LYS A 575 -22.71 18.64 -16.52
C LYS A 575 -22.42 18.32 -15.05
N ASN A 576 -23.30 17.54 -14.42
CA ASN A 576 -23.17 17.14 -13.00
C ASN A 576 -22.36 15.85 -12.83
N PHE A 577 -21.85 15.61 -11.61
CA PHE A 577 -21.27 14.33 -11.21
C PHE A 577 -22.37 13.35 -10.77
N LYS A 578 -22.23 12.07 -11.11
CA LYS A 578 -23.20 11.02 -10.77
C LYS A 578 -22.49 9.84 -10.12
N LYS A 579 -23.00 9.41 -8.96
CA LYS A 579 -22.55 8.19 -8.26
C LYS A 579 -22.88 6.96 -9.10
N ARG A 580 -21.93 6.04 -9.26
CA ARG A 580 -22.05 4.81 -10.05
C ARG A 580 -21.27 3.69 -9.38
N TRP A 581 -21.73 2.46 -9.58
CA TRP A 581 -20.97 1.26 -9.23
C TRP A 581 -20.00 0.96 -10.36
N PHE A 582 -18.70 0.91 -10.09
CA PHE A 582 -17.69 0.57 -11.07
C PHE A 582 -17.23 -0.87 -10.87
N CYS A 583 -16.95 -1.56 -11.96
CA CYS A 583 -16.41 -2.91 -11.94
C CYS A 583 -15.23 -2.98 -12.92
N LEU A 584 -14.12 -3.53 -12.45
CA LEU A 584 -12.92 -3.78 -13.22
C LEU A 584 -12.69 -5.27 -13.30
N THR A 585 -12.56 -5.77 -14.53
CA THR A 585 -12.20 -7.13 -14.84
C THR A 585 -10.90 -7.20 -15.63
N SER A 586 -10.39 -8.40 -15.91
CA SER A 586 -9.24 -8.59 -16.81
C SER A 586 -9.52 -8.17 -18.26
N ARG A 587 -10.79 -8.02 -18.66
CA ARG A 587 -11.19 -7.73 -20.05
C ARG A 587 -11.78 -6.35 -20.25
N GLU A 588 -12.47 -5.83 -19.23
CA GLU A 588 -13.20 -4.58 -19.33
C GLU A 588 -13.27 -3.80 -18.01
N PHE A 589 -13.46 -2.49 -18.15
CA PHE A 589 -13.78 -1.56 -17.09
C PHE A 589 -15.18 -0.99 -17.35
N THR A 590 -16.11 -1.24 -16.44
CA THR A 590 -17.54 -0.92 -16.59
C THR A 590 -18.03 -0.03 -15.48
N TYR A 591 -19.15 0.67 -15.73
CA TYR A 591 -19.91 1.29 -14.66
C TYR A 591 -21.43 1.11 -14.83
N HIS A 592 -22.11 0.98 -13.70
CA HIS A 592 -23.49 0.56 -13.57
C HIS A 592 -24.28 1.59 -12.76
N LYS A 593 -25.61 1.58 -12.86
CA LYS A 593 -26.45 2.51 -12.08
C LYS A 593 -26.31 2.24 -10.58
N GLN A 594 -26.33 0.98 -10.21
CA GLN A 594 -26.22 0.39 -8.86
C GLN A 594 -25.56 -1.00 -9.01
N GLN A 595 -25.18 -1.62 -7.89
CA GLN A 595 -24.69 -3.00 -7.83
C GLN A 595 -25.69 -3.96 -8.51
N ASP A 596 -25.18 -4.99 -9.19
CA ASP A 596 -25.96 -6.06 -9.86
C ASP A 596 -26.92 -5.62 -10.98
N LYS A 597 -26.70 -4.45 -11.60
CA LYS A 597 -27.41 -3.99 -12.80
C LYS A 597 -26.57 -4.15 -14.06
N GLU A 598 -27.19 -4.12 -15.23
CA GLU A 598 -26.48 -4.07 -16.52
C GLU A 598 -25.54 -2.85 -16.62
N PRO A 599 -24.37 -2.99 -17.28
CA PRO A 599 -23.42 -1.91 -17.45
C PRO A 599 -24.02 -0.79 -18.30
N ILE A 600 -23.92 0.45 -17.82
CA ILE A 600 -24.31 1.65 -18.58
C ILE A 600 -23.27 1.92 -19.68
N PHE A 601 -22.02 1.57 -19.41
CA PHE A 601 -20.90 1.79 -20.31
C PHE A 601 -19.77 0.81 -19.99
N THR A 602 -19.10 0.37 -21.05
CA THR A 602 -18.05 -0.63 -21.01
C THR A 602 -16.85 -0.13 -21.79
N ILE A 603 -15.68 -0.12 -21.16
CA ILE A 603 -14.40 0.18 -21.80
C ILE A 603 -13.57 -1.09 -21.81
N PRO A 604 -13.36 -1.74 -22.97
CA PRO A 604 -12.42 -2.85 -23.06
C PRO A 604 -11.02 -2.41 -22.59
N ILE A 605 -10.32 -3.23 -21.82
CA ILE A 605 -8.98 -2.87 -21.27
C ILE A 605 -8.01 -2.48 -22.39
N LYS A 606 -8.06 -3.17 -23.54
CA LYS A 606 -7.26 -2.85 -24.74
C LYS A 606 -7.50 -1.43 -25.30
N ASN A 607 -8.60 -0.80 -24.95
CA ASN A 607 -8.98 0.56 -25.39
C ASN A 607 -8.62 1.64 -24.36
N ILE A 608 -8.16 1.27 -23.16
CA ILE A 608 -7.65 2.22 -22.18
C ILE A 608 -6.21 2.57 -22.55
N LEU A 609 -6.00 3.83 -22.89
CA LEU A 609 -4.75 4.38 -23.41
C LEU A 609 -3.86 4.95 -22.29
N ALA A 610 -4.44 5.45 -21.21
CA ALA A 610 -3.72 5.87 -20.00
C ALA A 610 -4.68 6.01 -18.81
N VAL A 611 -4.17 5.88 -17.59
CA VAL A 611 -4.92 6.16 -16.35
C VAL A 611 -4.04 6.99 -15.44
N GLU A 612 -4.46 8.21 -15.16
CA GLU A 612 -3.61 9.19 -14.49
C GLU A 612 -4.41 10.06 -13.52
N LYS A 613 -3.73 10.58 -12.48
CA LYS A 613 -4.32 11.57 -11.58
C LYS A 613 -4.71 12.83 -12.36
N LEU A 614 -5.82 13.45 -11.97
CA LEU A 614 -6.29 14.71 -12.54
C LEU A 614 -6.03 15.85 -11.56
N ASP A 615 -5.50 16.96 -12.06
CA ASP A 615 -5.27 18.18 -11.28
C ASP A 615 -6.57 18.71 -10.67
N GLU A 616 -6.54 18.99 -9.36
CA GLU A 616 -7.72 19.36 -8.55
C GLU A 616 -8.39 20.64 -9.06
N SER A 617 -7.58 21.55 -9.62
CA SER A 617 -8.03 22.81 -10.22
C SER A 617 -9.01 22.62 -11.38
N SER A 618 -9.01 21.43 -12.00
CA SER A 618 -9.87 21.11 -13.14
C SER A 618 -11.35 21.21 -12.82
N PHE A 619 -11.74 20.81 -11.62
CA PHE A 619 -13.14 20.77 -11.18
C PHE A 619 -13.34 21.29 -9.76
N ASN A 620 -12.29 21.78 -9.09
CA ASN A 620 -12.25 22.08 -7.66
C ASN A 620 -12.73 20.88 -6.83
N LYS A 621 -12.23 19.69 -7.17
CA LYS A 621 -12.56 18.41 -6.53
C LYS A 621 -11.29 17.60 -6.27
N LYS A 622 -11.17 17.06 -5.04
CA LYS A 622 -10.10 16.15 -4.63
C LYS A 622 -10.34 14.74 -5.17
N ASN A 623 -9.30 13.90 -5.16
CA ASN A 623 -9.34 12.46 -5.48
C ASN A 623 -9.86 12.16 -6.89
N MET A 624 -9.58 13.07 -7.82
CA MET A 624 -9.96 12.95 -9.21
C MET A 624 -8.86 12.22 -10.00
N PHE A 625 -9.28 11.34 -10.89
CA PHE A 625 -8.42 10.71 -11.88
C PHE A 625 -9.15 10.63 -13.22
N GLN A 626 -8.40 10.34 -14.27
CA GLN A 626 -8.92 10.21 -15.62
C GLN A 626 -8.52 8.89 -16.24
N VAL A 627 -9.46 8.28 -16.95
CA VAL A 627 -9.23 7.12 -17.82
C VAL A 627 -9.30 7.62 -19.26
N LEU A 628 -8.15 7.65 -19.91
CA LEU A 628 -8.04 8.05 -21.32
C LEU A 628 -8.37 6.84 -22.19
N HIS A 629 -9.34 7.00 -23.09
CA HIS A 629 -9.72 6.00 -24.09
C HIS A 629 -10.03 6.70 -25.42
N GLY A 630 -10.22 5.92 -26.49
CA GLY A 630 -10.30 6.42 -27.88
C GLY A 630 -11.44 7.40 -28.23
N GLU A 631 -12.29 7.81 -27.28
CA GLU A 631 -13.32 8.84 -27.52
C GLU A 631 -13.03 10.12 -26.73
N LYS A 632 -13.35 10.11 -25.42
CA LYS A 632 -13.17 11.25 -24.52
C LYS A 632 -12.67 10.77 -23.17
N PRO A 633 -11.84 11.55 -22.47
CA PRO A 633 -11.45 11.22 -21.10
C PRO A 633 -12.68 10.98 -20.21
N LEU A 634 -12.66 9.85 -19.51
CA LEU A 634 -13.61 9.57 -18.44
C LEU A 634 -13.04 10.13 -17.13
N TYR A 635 -13.62 11.21 -16.62
CA TYR A 635 -13.24 11.82 -15.35
C TYR A 635 -14.01 11.19 -14.18
N ILE A 636 -13.29 10.68 -13.19
CA ILE A 636 -13.81 9.92 -12.05
C ILE A 636 -13.30 10.54 -10.75
N GLN A 637 -14.16 10.61 -9.75
CA GLN A 637 -13.84 10.98 -8.37
C GLN A 637 -14.00 9.74 -7.48
N ALA A 638 -12.93 9.30 -6.83
CA ALA A 638 -13.01 8.28 -5.77
C ALA A 638 -13.44 8.90 -4.43
N ASN A 639 -13.79 8.08 -3.44
CA ASN A 639 -14.27 8.59 -2.15
C ASN A 639 -13.13 9.22 -1.35
N ASN A 640 -11.94 8.62 -1.39
CA ASN A 640 -10.74 9.12 -0.74
C ASN A 640 -9.49 8.92 -1.62
N CYS A 641 -8.35 9.45 -1.17
CA CYS A 641 -7.09 9.42 -1.90
C CYS A 641 -6.50 8.00 -2.02
N VAL A 642 -6.71 7.14 -1.03
CA VAL A 642 -6.25 5.74 -1.03
C VAL A 642 -7.01 4.95 -2.09
N GLU A 643 -8.34 5.01 -2.08
CA GLU A 643 -9.17 4.40 -3.11
C GLU A 643 -8.81 4.90 -4.52
N ALA A 644 -8.59 6.21 -4.70
CA ALA A 644 -8.16 6.76 -5.98
C ALA A 644 -6.87 6.09 -6.47
N SER A 645 -5.89 5.92 -5.57
CA SER A 645 -4.62 5.28 -5.88
C SER A 645 -4.78 3.80 -6.22
N GLU A 646 -5.54 3.05 -5.42
CA GLU A 646 -5.83 1.63 -5.68
C GLU A 646 -6.52 1.43 -7.02
N TRP A 647 -7.47 2.30 -7.37
CA TRP A 647 -8.14 2.26 -8.68
C TRP A 647 -7.18 2.56 -9.83
N ILE A 648 -6.34 3.59 -9.70
CA ILE A 648 -5.31 3.92 -10.69
C ILE A 648 -4.34 2.74 -10.84
N GLU A 649 -3.85 2.17 -9.75
CA GLU A 649 -2.89 1.06 -9.78
C GLU A 649 -3.49 -0.19 -10.42
N ALA A 650 -4.70 -0.57 -10.01
CA ALA A 650 -5.40 -1.72 -10.58
C ALA A 650 -5.60 -1.55 -12.09
N LEU A 651 -6.06 -0.37 -12.54
CA LEU A 651 -6.24 -0.06 -13.96
C LEU A 651 -4.90 -0.01 -14.72
N CYS A 652 -3.86 0.59 -14.15
CA CYS A 652 -2.52 0.62 -14.74
C CYS A 652 -1.92 -0.78 -14.86
N ARG A 653 -2.17 -1.66 -13.89
CA ARG A 653 -1.69 -3.05 -13.90
C ARG A 653 -2.30 -3.86 -15.03
N VAL A 654 -3.61 -3.74 -15.25
CA VAL A 654 -4.29 -4.48 -16.35
C VAL A 654 -4.01 -3.90 -17.73
N THR A 655 -3.69 -2.61 -17.82
CA THR A 655 -3.37 -1.93 -19.08
C THR A 655 -1.88 -1.93 -19.40
N ARG A 656 -1.03 -2.48 -18.53
CA ARG A 656 0.44 -2.43 -18.65
C ARG A 656 0.97 -2.99 -19.97
N CYS A 657 0.34 -4.04 -20.50
CA CYS A 657 0.73 -4.69 -21.75
C CYS A 657 0.03 -4.11 -22.99
N ASN A 658 -0.74 -3.02 -22.85
CA ASN A 658 -1.40 -2.39 -23.98
C ASN A 658 -0.37 -1.66 -24.86
N GLN A 659 -0.10 -2.19 -26.05
CA GLN A 659 0.84 -1.61 -27.02
C GLN A 659 0.41 -0.20 -27.50
N LYS A 660 -0.86 0.18 -27.30
CA LYS A 660 -1.42 1.51 -27.66
C LYS A 660 -1.34 2.54 -26.53
N ARG A 661 -0.62 2.24 -25.43
CA ARG A 661 -0.55 3.14 -24.25
C ARG A 661 0.12 4.47 -24.62
N LEU A 662 -0.44 5.58 -24.15
CA LEU A 662 0.14 6.90 -24.35
C LEU A 662 1.40 7.06 -23.49
N SER A 663 2.43 7.67 -24.08
CA SER A 663 3.64 8.08 -23.35
C SER A 663 3.49 9.45 -22.69
N PHE A 664 2.53 10.25 -23.17
CA PHE A 664 2.24 11.60 -22.68
C PHE A 664 0.74 11.83 -22.52
N TYR A 665 0.35 12.59 -21.50
CA TYR A 665 -1.05 12.93 -21.19
C TYR A 665 -1.21 14.38 -20.74
N HIS A 666 -2.44 14.88 -20.69
CA HIS A 666 -2.76 16.21 -20.13
C HIS A 666 -3.21 16.07 -18.68
N PRO A 667 -2.55 16.71 -17.70
CA PRO A 667 -2.86 16.54 -16.28
C PRO A 667 -4.13 17.28 -15.82
N SER A 668 -4.63 18.25 -16.57
CA SER A 668 -5.85 19.00 -16.24
C SER A 668 -6.91 18.79 -17.31
N ALA A 669 -8.19 19.04 -16.99
CA ALA A 669 -9.29 18.77 -17.92
C ALA A 669 -9.33 19.74 -19.12
N PHE A 670 -9.87 19.25 -20.25
CA PHE A 670 -10.28 20.08 -21.38
C PHE A 670 -11.64 20.72 -21.10
N LEU A 671 -11.69 22.05 -20.98
CA LEU A 671 -12.89 22.83 -20.67
C LEU A 671 -12.97 24.08 -21.54
N ASN A 672 -14.18 24.45 -21.95
CA ASN A 672 -14.44 25.69 -22.71
C ASN A 672 -13.60 25.86 -23.99
N GLY A 673 -13.22 24.75 -24.62
CA GLY A 673 -12.44 24.77 -25.87
C GLY A 673 -10.93 24.82 -25.67
N ASN A 674 -10.41 24.67 -24.45
CA ASN A 674 -8.98 24.60 -24.19
C ASN A 674 -8.60 23.65 -23.04
N TRP A 675 -7.40 23.09 -23.10
CA TRP A 675 -6.78 22.37 -21.99
C TRP A 675 -6.41 23.34 -20.87
N LEU A 676 -6.79 23.06 -19.63
CA LEU A 676 -6.47 23.96 -18.52
C LEU A 676 -4.97 24.01 -18.19
N CYS A 677 -4.25 22.91 -18.44
CA CYS A 677 -2.82 22.73 -18.16
C CYS A 677 -1.92 23.52 -19.13
N CYS A 678 -2.14 23.40 -20.44
CA CYS A 678 -1.24 23.93 -21.47
C CYS A 678 -1.91 24.98 -22.39
N LYS A 679 -3.19 25.29 -22.17
CA LYS A 679 -4.02 26.20 -22.98
C LYS A 679 -4.19 25.81 -24.45
N ALA A 680 -3.74 24.61 -24.86
CA ALA A 680 -3.99 24.09 -26.20
C ALA A 680 -5.50 24.02 -26.48
N THR A 681 -5.92 24.49 -27.66
CA THR A 681 -7.33 24.65 -28.05
C THR A 681 -7.91 23.43 -28.78
N ILE A 682 -7.06 22.45 -29.09
CA ILE A 682 -7.43 21.23 -29.81
C ILE A 682 -7.45 20.06 -28.80
N GLU A 683 -8.61 19.40 -28.66
CA GLU A 683 -8.82 18.33 -27.67
C GLU A 683 -7.86 17.14 -27.89
N ASN A 684 -7.47 16.85 -29.13
CA ASN A 684 -6.64 15.69 -29.49
C ASN A 684 -5.13 15.96 -29.55
N THR A 685 -4.63 17.09 -29.03
CA THR A 685 -3.19 17.38 -29.00
C THR A 685 -2.44 16.44 -28.08
N VAL A 686 -1.18 16.12 -28.42
CA VAL A 686 -0.26 15.32 -27.58
C VAL A 686 -0.19 15.89 -26.16
N GLY A 687 -0.18 15.01 -25.16
CA GLY A 687 -0.13 15.38 -23.75
C GLY A 687 1.10 16.20 -23.36
N CYS A 688 0.95 17.07 -22.36
CA CYS A 688 2.05 17.90 -21.85
C CYS A 688 2.81 17.32 -20.64
N ALA A 689 2.46 16.13 -20.15
CA ALA A 689 3.11 15.43 -19.02
C ALA A 689 3.40 13.94 -19.33
N ARG A 690 4.40 13.34 -18.67
CA ARG A 690 4.82 11.92 -18.83
C ARG A 690 4.13 10.97 -17.84
N CYS A 691 3.89 9.71 -18.24
CA CYS A 691 3.30 8.64 -17.41
C CYS A 691 4.32 7.99 -16.40
N THR A 692 3.89 7.37 -15.28
CA THR A 692 4.74 6.90 -14.14
C THR A 692 5.12 5.38 -14.09
N ALA A 693 6.23 4.99 -13.39
CA ALA A 693 6.74 3.60 -13.15
C ALA A 693 7.62 3.42 -11.85
N TYR A 694 7.64 2.25 -11.15
CA TYR A 694 8.23 2.01 -9.78
C TYR A 694 9.14 0.74 -9.56
N SER A 695 10.07 0.69 -8.54
CA SER A 695 10.87 -0.51 -8.04
C SER A 695 11.63 -0.37 -6.66
N PHE A 696 11.94 -1.49 -5.94
CA PHE A 696 12.35 -1.67 -4.49
C PHE A 696 13.68 -2.49 -4.23
N PHE A 697 14.87 -1.95 -3.89
CA PHE A 697 16.09 -2.83 -3.70
C PHE A 697 17.15 -2.48 -2.63
N THR A 698 16.99 -1.48 -1.75
CA THR A 698 18.15 -0.91 -1.01
C THR A 698 18.51 -1.55 0.35
N ILE A 699 17.80 -2.57 0.86
CA ILE A 699 17.80 -2.84 2.32
C ILE A 699 18.93 -3.77 2.86
N ASN A 700 19.76 -4.43 2.06
CA ASN A 700 20.63 -5.54 2.55
C ASN A 700 22.16 -5.46 2.28
N MET A 701 22.74 -4.26 2.21
CA MET A 701 24.17 -4.06 1.88
C MET A 701 25.21 -4.71 2.82
N SER A 702 24.94 -4.83 4.11
CA SER A 702 25.94 -5.35 5.07
C SER A 702 26.18 -6.86 5.03
N LYS A 703 25.27 -7.64 4.43
CA LYS A 703 25.45 -9.08 4.20
C LYS A 703 26.17 -9.37 2.88
N LEU A 704 26.03 -8.50 1.87
CA LEU A 704 26.76 -8.58 0.59
C LEU A 704 28.28 -8.47 0.81
N GLN A 705 28.71 -7.54 1.67
CA GLN A 705 30.12 -7.34 2.01
C GLN A 705 30.74 -8.56 2.72
N LYS A 706 29.98 -9.24 3.60
CA LYS A 706 30.43 -10.48 4.25
C LYS A 706 30.56 -11.66 3.28
N LEU A 707 29.70 -11.73 2.26
CA LEU A 707 29.79 -12.75 1.21
C LEU A 707 30.96 -12.49 0.24
N GLU A 708 31.28 -11.21 -0.01
CA GLU A 708 32.47 -10.81 -0.76
C GLU A 708 33.77 -11.21 -0.03
N GLU A 709 33.85 -10.97 1.29
CA GLU A 709 34.96 -11.41 2.15
C GLU A 709 35.10 -12.95 2.15
N ALA A 710 33.98 -13.68 2.18
CA ALA A 710 33.94 -15.14 2.06
C ALA A 710 34.54 -15.63 0.72
N CYS A 711 34.09 -15.05 -0.39
CA CYS A 711 34.54 -15.42 -1.73
C CYS A 711 36.03 -15.05 -1.94
N GLY A 712 36.45 -13.90 -1.42
CA GLY A 712 37.85 -13.47 -1.44
C GLY A 712 38.77 -14.41 -0.65
N SER A 713 38.34 -14.87 0.53
CA SER A 713 39.07 -15.86 1.34
C SER A 713 39.17 -17.22 0.62
N MET A 714 38.06 -17.68 0.03
CA MET A 714 38.00 -18.95 -0.71
C MET A 714 38.80 -18.97 -2.01
N ALA A 715 38.97 -17.82 -2.68
CA ALA A 715 39.75 -17.72 -3.93
C ALA A 715 41.27 -17.79 -3.69
N VAL A 716 41.75 -17.55 -2.47
CA VAL A 716 43.18 -17.43 -2.14
C VAL A 716 43.68 -18.65 -1.31
N TYR A 717 42.80 -19.37 -0.62
CA TYR A 717 43.20 -20.46 0.29
C TYR A 717 43.22 -21.85 -0.40
N GLN A 718 44.39 -22.52 -0.41
CA GLN A 718 44.61 -23.86 -1.02
C GLN A 718 44.82 -25.01 0.00
N GLY A 719 44.61 -24.78 1.30
CA GLY A 719 44.82 -25.80 2.36
C GLY A 719 43.56 -26.64 2.68
N PRO A 720 43.69 -27.81 3.34
CA PRO A 720 42.54 -28.60 3.77
C PRO A 720 41.77 -27.88 4.89
N ARG A 721 40.47 -27.65 4.68
CA ARG A 721 39.57 -26.99 5.62
C ARG A 721 39.44 -27.81 6.91
N LYS A 722 39.82 -27.21 8.04
CA LYS A 722 39.55 -27.74 9.39
C LYS A 722 38.56 -26.80 10.07
N GLU A 723 37.42 -27.35 10.46
CA GLU A 723 36.26 -26.74 11.16
C GLU A 723 35.21 -26.03 10.27
N PRO A 724 33.92 -26.04 10.67
CA PRO A 724 32.84 -25.47 9.88
C PRO A 724 32.83 -23.95 10.03
N ASP A 725 33.43 -23.25 9.05
CA ASP A 725 33.41 -21.79 8.98
C ASP A 725 31.97 -21.24 8.85
N ASP A 726 31.77 -19.99 9.28
CA ASP A 726 30.53 -19.18 9.11
C ASP A 726 30.02 -19.09 7.65
N TYR A 727 30.81 -19.55 6.69
CA TYR A 727 30.54 -19.59 5.24
C TYR A 727 29.72 -20.81 4.79
N SER A 728 29.38 -21.72 5.69
CA SER A 728 28.56 -22.92 5.44
C SER A 728 27.12 -22.64 4.97
N ASN A 729 26.69 -21.37 4.94
CA ASN A 729 25.35 -20.96 4.56
C ASN A 729 25.12 -20.72 3.05
N PHE A 730 26.17 -20.72 2.21
CA PHE A 730 26.07 -20.37 0.79
C PHE A 730 26.55 -21.50 -0.14
N THR A 731 25.78 -21.79 -1.18
CA THR A 731 26.19 -22.72 -2.25
C THR A 731 26.98 -21.96 -3.30
N ILE A 732 28.30 -22.21 -3.36
CA ILE A 732 29.22 -21.58 -4.32
C ILE A 732 29.85 -22.68 -5.19
N GLU A 733 29.36 -22.86 -6.42
CA GLU A 733 29.94 -23.84 -7.37
C GLU A 733 31.21 -23.31 -8.06
N ASP A 734 31.28 -22.00 -8.32
CA ASP A 734 32.43 -21.33 -8.94
C ASP A 734 32.72 -20.01 -8.21
N SER A 735 33.80 -19.97 -7.44
CA SER A 735 34.18 -18.80 -6.64
C SER A 735 34.60 -17.59 -7.49
N VAL A 736 35.20 -17.81 -8.66
CA VAL A 736 35.68 -16.72 -9.55
C VAL A 736 34.50 -16.07 -10.27
N ALA A 737 33.61 -16.88 -10.84
CA ALA A 737 32.40 -16.38 -11.49
C ALA A 737 31.48 -15.66 -10.50
N THR A 738 31.31 -16.24 -9.30
CA THR A 738 30.50 -15.64 -8.22
C THR A 738 31.09 -14.30 -7.77
N PHE A 739 32.42 -14.23 -7.59
CA PHE A 739 33.11 -12.99 -7.23
C PHE A 739 32.94 -11.87 -8.27
N HIS A 740 33.02 -12.22 -9.56
CA HIS A 740 32.82 -11.24 -10.64
C HIS A 740 31.39 -10.69 -10.66
N THR A 741 30.38 -11.54 -10.49
CA THR A 741 28.97 -11.09 -10.39
C THR A 741 28.76 -10.24 -9.15
N LEU A 742 29.35 -10.60 -8.00
CA LEU A 742 29.29 -9.80 -6.77
C LEU A 742 29.84 -8.39 -6.99
N LYS A 743 31.00 -8.25 -7.62
CA LYS A 743 31.55 -6.92 -7.97
C LYS A 743 30.59 -6.10 -8.82
N GLN A 744 29.97 -6.70 -9.83
CA GLN A 744 28.98 -6.00 -10.66
C GLN A 744 27.76 -5.54 -9.85
N ILE A 745 27.26 -6.37 -8.93
CA ILE A 745 26.16 -6.00 -8.04
C ILE A 745 26.56 -4.82 -7.16
N ILE A 746 27.74 -4.89 -6.52
CA ILE A 746 28.26 -3.85 -5.64
C ILE A 746 28.41 -2.52 -6.39
N ASP A 747 29.11 -2.51 -7.52
CA ASP A 747 29.31 -1.31 -8.36
C ASP A 747 27.99 -0.65 -8.78
N ILE A 748 26.98 -1.46 -9.12
CA ILE A 748 25.65 -0.97 -9.50
C ILE A 748 24.92 -0.37 -8.29
N ILE A 749 24.98 -1.02 -7.13
CA ILE A 749 24.31 -0.54 -5.92
C ILE A 749 24.97 0.74 -5.40
N GLU A 750 26.29 0.85 -5.43
CA GLU A 750 27.01 2.07 -5.03
C GLU A 750 26.57 3.27 -5.86
N LYS A 751 26.54 3.14 -7.20
CA LYS A 751 26.04 4.20 -8.11
C LYS A 751 24.58 4.58 -7.86
N LEU A 752 23.74 3.59 -7.53
CA LEU A 752 22.35 3.84 -7.15
C LEU A 752 22.28 4.60 -5.82
N ASN A 753 23.10 4.23 -4.85
CA ASN A 753 23.13 4.86 -3.53
C ASN A 753 23.61 6.31 -3.60
N GLU A 754 24.62 6.61 -4.43
CA GLU A 754 25.03 7.99 -4.72
C GLU A 754 23.87 8.84 -5.26
N SER A 755 23.07 8.26 -6.16
CA SER A 755 21.90 8.93 -6.73
C SER A 755 20.82 9.20 -5.68
N HIS A 756 20.59 8.25 -4.77
CA HIS A 756 19.69 8.40 -3.63
C HIS A 756 20.17 9.46 -2.64
N GLU A 757 21.46 9.45 -2.27
CA GLU A 757 22.03 10.45 -1.37
C GLU A 757 21.99 11.86 -1.98
N LYS A 758 22.28 11.99 -3.28
CA LYS A 758 22.15 13.26 -3.99
C LYS A 758 20.71 13.75 -4.00
N TYR A 759 19.74 12.86 -4.20
CA TYR A 759 18.32 13.18 -4.11
C TYR A 759 17.92 13.60 -2.68
N ARG A 760 18.37 12.87 -1.65
CA ARG A 760 18.10 13.17 -0.23
C ARG A 760 18.64 14.54 0.18
N LYS A 761 19.87 14.87 -0.23
CA LYS A 761 20.50 16.20 -0.03
C LYS A 761 19.76 17.30 -0.78
N LYS A 762 19.28 17.04 -1.99
CA LYS A 762 18.47 18.01 -2.76
C LYS A 762 17.10 18.23 -2.13
N ARG A 763 16.43 17.16 -1.67
CA ARG A 763 15.12 17.24 -0.99
C ARG A 763 15.21 18.09 0.29
N SER A 764 16.20 17.82 1.14
CA SER A 764 16.45 18.60 2.37
C SER A 764 16.79 20.07 2.10
N SER A 765 17.60 20.38 1.08
CA SER A 765 17.93 21.78 0.74
C SER A 765 16.86 22.54 -0.04
N SER A 766 15.98 21.85 -0.77
CA SER A 766 14.89 22.46 -1.56
C SER A 766 13.64 22.78 -0.74
N ALA A 767 13.50 22.18 0.44
CA ALA A 767 12.39 22.39 1.35
C ALA A 767 12.70 23.58 2.28
N LYS A 768 12.65 24.82 1.77
CA LYS A 768 12.62 26.02 2.63
C LYS A 768 11.24 26.12 3.29
N TYR A 769 10.95 25.22 4.23
CA TYR A 769 9.85 25.41 5.16
C TYR A 769 10.34 26.38 6.24
N GLY A 770 9.71 27.54 6.36
CA GLY A 770 10.12 28.54 7.34
C GLY A 770 9.76 28.18 8.79
N SER A 771 9.14 27.02 9.01
CA SER A 771 8.76 26.46 10.31
C SER A 771 9.78 25.47 10.89
N GLU A 772 10.86 25.17 10.17
CA GLU A 772 11.99 24.37 10.67
C GLU A 772 13.01 25.21 11.45
#